data_AF-A0A212F0L3-F1
#
_entry.id   AF-A0A212F0L3-F1
#
_cell.length_a   1.000
_cell.length_b   1.000
_cell.length_c   1.000
_cell.angle_alpha   90.00
_cell.angle_beta   90.00
_cell.angle_gamma   90.00
#
_symmetry.space_group_name_H-M   'P 1'
#
loop_
_entity.id
_entity.type
_entity.pdbx_description
1 polymer ?
#
loop_
_entity_poly.entity_id
_entity_poly.type
_entity_poly.pdbx_seq_one_letter_code
_entity_poly.pdbx_strand_id
1 'polypeptide(L)'
;MAETIGTEQEPPLLDFAALTGSPTMGPVRCCRCKAYMCPNMKFIDGGRHFKCAFCKATSEVPMEYTQYITSMQQYGRVPPEMALGTYEIVATKEYCRNNTLPNPPAIVFVIDVSYNSIKSGLLQTICDNILEIIQTPLTDGEGKHREETWSYNYKSPIRLEQALLCKRNKQANKQTNKQTNKQTNKQTNKQTNKQTNKQTNKQTNKQTNKQTNKQTNKQTNKQTNKQTNKQTNKQTNKQTNKQTNKQTNKQTNKQTNKQTNKQTNKQTNKQTNKQTNKQTNKQTNKQTNKQTNKQKKSPQSTSYNELGQLCSAAGVCVQMFVCNNSYVDCATIGQLARLTGGQVHKYTYFTSDTDGHRLMWDVSRVLSRPTAHDAVMRVRTSTGVRPTDFYGHFFMSNTTDVELAAIDSDKAIGVEIKHDDKLTAESGVYIQAALLYTHRSGQRRLRVINLALSLAHQLADVYRSAELDTIVNFLTKQAVWALREATPRQVREGLTSRCARSLAAYRRHCASPSSAGQLVLPEAMKLLPLYTSCVLRSDAVGGGPDITCDDRSCAMYRALTADVSLSLVYTYPRLLPLHVLPDQEPAPLRASIDKMSEHGVYLLENGVHMLIWVGSQAPLEFVRDVFGANSPQAVDARVCELPEIDSRVGAAVRRLVDDTRHKRRNAMRLTVLRQHDKLETVLRQLLVEDRGGRRRGFLRRLPLPYTQGDTRPTLAAHALGTPVEVLKISV
;
A
#
# COMPACT_ATOMS: atom_id res chain seq x y z
N MET A 1 -16.29 1.88 -1.00
CA MET A 1 -17.50 2.18 -0.21
C MET A 1 -17.37 3.58 0.37
N ALA A 2 -17.40 4.62 -0.48
CA ALA A 2 -17.10 5.98 0.00
C ALA A 2 -18.13 6.43 1.05
N GLU A 3 -17.63 6.99 2.15
CA GLU A 3 -18.42 7.73 3.14
C GLU A 3 -18.87 9.05 2.51
N THR A 4 -20.15 9.38 2.69
CA THR A 4 -20.74 10.68 2.35
C THR A 4 -20.23 11.78 3.28
N ILE A 5 -20.20 13.02 2.80
CA ILE A 5 -19.66 14.17 3.54
C ILE A 5 -20.78 15.12 3.94
N GLY A 6 -20.96 15.31 5.25
CA GLY A 6 -21.85 16.32 5.81
C GLY A 6 -23.34 16.05 5.56
N THR A 7 -23.91 16.71 4.54
CA THR A 7 -25.34 16.66 4.19
C THR A 7 -25.63 15.85 2.91
N GLU A 8 -24.62 15.23 2.32
CA GLU A 8 -24.79 14.31 1.17
C GLU A 8 -25.65 13.09 1.54
N GLN A 9 -26.55 12.70 0.63
CA GLN A 9 -27.40 11.52 0.79
C GLN A 9 -26.63 10.24 0.41
N GLU A 10 -26.82 9.16 1.17
CA GLU A 10 -26.31 7.85 0.78
C GLU A 10 -27.00 7.33 -0.51
N PRO A 11 -26.31 6.51 -1.33
CA PRO A 11 -26.94 5.86 -2.47
C PRO A 11 -28.15 5.00 -2.05
N PRO A 12 -29.35 5.19 -2.61
CA PRO A 12 -30.53 4.47 -2.18
C PRO A 12 -30.42 2.98 -2.50
N LEU A 13 -30.89 2.15 -1.56
CA LEU A 13 -30.93 0.70 -1.69
C LEU A 13 -32.29 0.25 -2.25
N LEU A 14 -32.27 -0.37 -3.41
CA LEU A 14 -33.44 -0.90 -4.10
C LEU A 14 -33.59 -2.40 -3.82
N ASP A 15 -34.73 -2.80 -3.27
CA ASP A 15 -35.13 -4.21 -3.20
C ASP A 15 -36.21 -4.48 -4.23
N PHE A 16 -35.85 -5.03 -5.39
CA PHE A 16 -36.79 -5.26 -6.48
C PHE A 16 -37.85 -6.33 -6.15
N ALA A 17 -37.56 -7.26 -5.23
CA ALA A 17 -38.56 -8.23 -4.78
C ALA A 17 -39.64 -7.55 -3.93
N ALA A 18 -39.24 -6.64 -3.03
CA ALA A 18 -40.19 -5.83 -2.25
C ALA A 18 -40.95 -4.80 -3.12
N LEU A 19 -40.24 -4.10 -4.02
CA LEU A 19 -40.82 -3.02 -4.85
C LEU A 19 -41.79 -3.52 -5.93
N THR A 20 -41.67 -4.77 -6.38
CA THR A 20 -42.55 -5.37 -7.42
C THR A 20 -43.49 -6.45 -6.89
N GLY A 21 -43.32 -6.90 -5.64
CA GLY A 21 -44.01 -8.06 -5.08
C GLY A 21 -43.56 -9.42 -5.66
N SER A 22 -42.64 -9.44 -6.63
CA SER A 22 -42.17 -10.65 -7.30
C SER A 22 -40.86 -11.16 -6.69
N PRO A 23 -40.85 -12.27 -5.92
CA PRO A 23 -39.68 -12.71 -5.14
C PRO A 23 -38.50 -13.22 -5.99
N THR A 24 -38.71 -13.40 -7.30
CA THR A 24 -37.69 -13.75 -8.29
C THR A 24 -37.12 -12.54 -9.04
N MET A 25 -37.66 -11.34 -8.84
CA MET A 25 -37.27 -10.15 -9.60
C MET A 25 -35.86 -9.66 -9.22
N GLY A 26 -34.89 -10.01 -10.05
CA GLY A 26 -33.54 -9.44 -10.03
C GLY A 26 -33.47 -8.09 -10.76
N PRO A 27 -32.31 -7.40 -10.74
CA PRO A 27 -32.17 -6.13 -11.42
C PRO A 27 -32.21 -6.25 -12.94
N VAL A 28 -32.95 -5.33 -13.57
CA VAL A 28 -33.08 -5.27 -15.03
C VAL A 28 -31.72 -4.98 -15.68
N ARG A 29 -31.37 -5.80 -16.67
CA ARG A 29 -30.08 -5.77 -17.39
C ARG A 29 -30.32 -5.84 -18.90
N CYS A 30 -29.51 -5.14 -19.69
CA CYS A 30 -29.49 -5.31 -21.14
C CYS A 30 -29.17 -6.78 -21.50
N CYS A 31 -29.95 -7.38 -22.40
CA CYS A 31 -29.83 -8.78 -22.80
C CYS A 31 -28.42 -9.13 -23.32
N ARG A 32 -27.80 -8.21 -24.10
CA ARG A 32 -26.47 -8.36 -24.72
C ARG A 32 -25.31 -8.07 -23.77
N CYS A 33 -25.04 -6.81 -23.43
CA CYS A 33 -23.85 -6.44 -22.66
C CYS A 33 -23.97 -6.64 -21.12
N LYS A 34 -25.14 -7.08 -20.64
CA LYS A 34 -25.45 -7.27 -19.20
C LYS A 34 -25.17 -6.02 -18.34
N ALA A 35 -25.25 -4.82 -18.93
CA ALA A 35 -25.25 -3.56 -18.19
C ALA A 35 -26.60 -3.39 -17.46
N TYR A 36 -26.56 -2.90 -16.23
CA TYR A 36 -27.72 -2.63 -15.40
C TYR A 36 -28.49 -1.40 -15.90
N MET A 37 -29.79 -1.34 -15.62
CA MET A 37 -30.64 -0.17 -15.88
C MET A 37 -30.00 1.12 -15.35
N CYS A 38 -30.08 2.22 -16.09
CA CYS A 38 -29.50 3.50 -15.69
C CYS A 38 -30.20 4.67 -16.39
N PRO A 39 -29.99 5.94 -15.98
CA PRO A 39 -30.65 7.12 -16.58
C PRO A 39 -30.42 7.29 -18.09
N ASN A 40 -29.44 6.60 -18.66
CA ASN A 40 -29.09 6.70 -20.08
C ASN A 40 -29.85 5.70 -20.98
N MET A 41 -30.60 4.75 -20.40
CA MET A 41 -31.39 3.77 -21.15
C MET A 41 -32.64 4.43 -21.74
N LYS A 42 -32.89 4.25 -23.04
CA LYS A 42 -34.05 4.87 -23.73
C LYS A 42 -35.18 3.87 -23.92
N PHE A 43 -36.30 4.07 -23.25
CA PHE A 43 -37.52 3.27 -23.43
C PHE A 43 -38.17 3.58 -24.79
N ILE A 44 -38.76 2.55 -25.41
CA ILE A 44 -39.43 2.58 -26.72
C ILE A 44 -40.68 1.69 -26.70
N ASP A 45 -41.45 1.67 -27.80
CA ASP A 45 -42.60 0.79 -28.03
C ASP A 45 -43.71 0.85 -26.96
N GLY A 46 -43.90 2.05 -26.37
CA GLY A 46 -44.82 2.29 -25.26
C GLY A 46 -44.28 1.90 -23.88
N GLY A 47 -42.97 1.70 -23.74
CA GLY A 47 -42.32 1.28 -22.50
C GLY A 47 -42.00 -0.22 -22.43
N ARG A 48 -42.49 -1.03 -23.38
CA ARG A 48 -42.30 -2.49 -23.42
C ARG A 48 -40.86 -2.93 -23.72
N HIS A 49 -40.07 -2.07 -24.34
CA HIS A 49 -38.64 -2.31 -24.59
C HIS A 49 -37.79 -1.10 -24.17
N PHE A 50 -36.50 -1.34 -23.92
CA PHE A 50 -35.49 -0.30 -23.80
C PHE A 50 -34.31 -0.54 -24.74
N LYS A 51 -33.80 0.53 -25.33
CA LYS A 51 -32.56 0.55 -26.13
C LYS A 51 -31.38 0.89 -25.23
N CYS A 52 -30.46 -0.05 -25.10
CA CYS A 52 -29.33 0.03 -24.19
C CYS A 52 -28.34 1.15 -24.59
N ALA A 53 -28.01 2.05 -23.65
CA ALA A 53 -27.05 3.14 -23.84
C ALA A 53 -25.69 2.64 -24.36
N PHE A 54 -25.18 1.58 -23.74
CA PHE A 54 -23.83 1.05 -23.94
C PHE A 54 -23.63 0.39 -25.31
N CYS A 55 -24.41 -0.67 -25.63
CA CYS A 55 -24.22 -1.45 -26.86
C CYS A 55 -25.35 -1.30 -27.90
N LYS A 56 -26.29 -0.36 -27.70
CA LYS A 56 -27.43 -0.04 -28.60
C LYS A 56 -28.42 -1.18 -28.90
N ALA A 57 -28.31 -2.32 -28.23
CA ALA A 57 -29.27 -3.42 -28.35
C ALA A 57 -30.60 -3.06 -27.69
N THR A 58 -31.71 -3.49 -28.29
CA THR A 58 -33.03 -3.50 -27.65
C THR A 58 -33.09 -4.63 -26.62
N SER A 59 -33.87 -4.45 -25.55
CA SER A 59 -34.15 -5.45 -24.52
C SER A 59 -35.57 -5.27 -24.03
N GLU A 60 -36.26 -6.38 -23.76
CA GLU A 60 -37.61 -6.40 -23.19
C GLU A 60 -37.62 -5.90 -21.75
N VAL A 61 -38.73 -5.28 -21.36
CA VAL A 61 -38.97 -4.77 -20.01
C VAL A 61 -39.94 -5.73 -19.30
N PRO A 62 -39.56 -6.36 -18.18
CA PRO A 62 -40.47 -7.21 -17.41
C PRO A 62 -41.76 -6.49 -17.01
N MET A 63 -42.88 -7.22 -16.98
CA MET A 63 -44.21 -6.66 -16.68
C MET A 63 -44.25 -6.05 -15.27
N GLU A 64 -43.65 -6.74 -14.31
CA GLU A 64 -43.56 -6.36 -12.90
C GLU A 64 -42.74 -5.07 -12.72
N TYR A 65 -41.68 -4.90 -13.52
CA TYR A 65 -40.89 -3.66 -13.55
C TYR A 65 -41.63 -2.51 -14.25
N THR A 66 -42.42 -2.82 -15.28
CA THR A 66 -43.30 -1.85 -15.94
C THR A 66 -44.35 -1.31 -14.95
N GLN A 67 -44.99 -2.19 -14.17
CA GLN A 67 -45.94 -1.82 -13.12
C GLN A 67 -45.31 -0.92 -12.05
N TYR A 68 -44.08 -1.22 -11.61
CA TYR A 68 -43.31 -0.37 -10.68
C TYR A 68 -42.95 1.01 -11.28
N ILE A 69 -42.55 1.09 -12.55
CA ILE A 69 -42.35 2.39 -13.23
C ILE A 69 -43.67 3.18 -13.24
N THR A 70 -44.78 2.57 -13.64
CA THR A 70 -46.08 3.23 -13.74
C THR A 70 -46.59 3.72 -12.39
N SER A 71 -46.44 2.94 -11.31
CA SER A 71 -46.85 3.38 -9.97
C SER A 71 -46.00 4.56 -9.47
N MET A 72 -44.69 4.56 -9.70
CA MET A 72 -43.83 5.71 -9.41
C MET A 72 -44.25 6.96 -10.20
N GLN A 73 -44.56 6.81 -11.48
CA GLN A 73 -45.00 7.91 -12.35
C GLN A 73 -46.36 8.50 -11.95
N GLN A 74 -47.29 7.69 -11.43
CA GLN A 74 -48.57 8.18 -10.89
C GLN A 74 -48.39 9.17 -9.73
N TYR A 75 -47.33 9.02 -8.93
CA TYR A 75 -46.97 9.96 -7.86
C TYR A 75 -45.97 11.05 -8.32
N GLY A 76 -45.77 11.23 -9.63
CA GLY A 76 -44.83 12.20 -10.20
C GLY A 76 -43.36 11.88 -9.94
N ARG A 77 -43.01 10.63 -9.62
CA ARG A 77 -41.65 10.19 -9.28
C ARG A 77 -41.01 9.39 -10.41
N VAL A 78 -39.68 9.40 -10.42
CA VAL A 78 -38.84 8.57 -11.30
C VAL A 78 -38.11 7.54 -10.43
N PRO A 79 -38.03 6.26 -10.82
CA PRO A 79 -37.22 5.25 -10.14
C PRO A 79 -35.77 5.72 -9.89
N PRO A 80 -35.17 5.53 -8.70
CA PRO A 80 -33.84 6.05 -8.39
C PRO A 80 -32.74 5.56 -9.34
N GLU A 81 -32.83 4.33 -9.85
CA GLU A 81 -31.97 3.77 -10.87
C GLU A 81 -32.12 4.40 -12.27
N MET A 82 -33.22 5.11 -12.51
CA MET A 82 -33.48 5.89 -13.72
C MET A 82 -33.21 7.39 -13.52
N ALA A 83 -33.07 7.87 -12.28
CA ALA A 83 -32.80 9.27 -11.95
C ALA A 83 -31.34 9.55 -11.54
N LEU A 84 -30.68 8.61 -10.85
CA LEU A 84 -29.41 8.85 -10.16
C LEU A 84 -28.21 8.17 -10.86
N GLY A 85 -27.05 8.81 -10.75
CA GLY A 85 -25.79 8.23 -11.21
C GLY A 85 -25.35 7.02 -10.38
N THR A 86 -25.59 7.03 -9.07
CA THR A 86 -25.19 5.95 -8.14
C THR A 86 -26.35 5.50 -7.27
N TYR A 87 -26.51 4.18 -7.12
CA TYR A 87 -27.52 3.53 -6.28
C TYR A 87 -27.03 2.12 -5.86
N GLU A 88 -27.71 1.48 -4.91
CA GLU A 88 -27.51 0.07 -4.54
C GLU A 88 -28.75 -0.78 -4.86
N ILE A 89 -28.55 -2.09 -5.01
CA ILE A 89 -29.62 -3.09 -5.19
C ILE A 89 -29.38 -4.27 -4.25
N VAL A 90 -30.44 -4.79 -3.63
CA VAL A 90 -30.44 -6.09 -2.94
C VAL A 90 -30.34 -7.20 -3.98
N ALA A 91 -29.27 -8.00 -3.92
CA ALA A 91 -28.98 -8.96 -4.97
C ALA A 91 -29.71 -10.30 -4.72
N THR A 92 -30.40 -10.80 -5.75
CA THR A 92 -31.08 -12.10 -5.76
C THR A 92 -30.11 -13.27 -5.55
N LYS A 93 -30.64 -14.44 -5.18
CA LYS A 93 -29.82 -15.65 -4.88
C LYS A 93 -28.86 -16.05 -6.00
N GLU A 94 -29.19 -15.78 -7.27
CA GLU A 94 -28.32 -16.01 -8.45
C GLU A 94 -26.94 -15.30 -8.36
N TYR A 95 -26.84 -14.22 -7.58
CA TYR A 95 -25.60 -13.45 -7.38
C TYR A 95 -24.78 -13.90 -6.16
N CYS A 96 -25.21 -14.98 -5.50
CA CYS A 96 -24.58 -15.52 -4.31
C CYS A 96 -23.84 -16.82 -4.64
N ARG A 97 -22.74 -17.09 -3.94
CA ARG A 97 -21.99 -18.35 -4.07
C ARG A 97 -22.96 -19.54 -3.88
N ASN A 98 -22.91 -20.51 -4.78
CA ASN A 98 -23.76 -21.72 -4.77
C ASN A 98 -25.28 -21.46 -4.69
N ASN A 99 -25.76 -20.29 -5.13
CA ASN A 99 -27.15 -19.82 -4.97
C ASN A 99 -27.65 -19.73 -3.51
N THR A 100 -26.73 -19.75 -2.54
CA THR A 100 -27.02 -19.62 -1.10
C THR A 100 -26.70 -18.22 -0.61
N LEU A 101 -27.61 -17.58 0.13
CA LEU A 101 -27.35 -16.27 0.73
C LEU A 101 -26.11 -16.32 1.65
N PRO A 102 -25.21 -15.32 1.61
CA PRO A 102 -23.97 -15.37 2.37
C PRO A 102 -24.21 -15.11 3.87
N ASN A 103 -23.36 -15.67 4.71
CA ASN A 103 -23.31 -15.32 6.12
C ASN A 103 -22.68 -13.92 6.33
N PRO A 104 -22.95 -13.25 7.46
CA PRO A 104 -22.18 -12.08 7.89
C PRO A 104 -20.66 -12.38 7.94
N PRO A 105 -19.80 -11.43 7.54
CA PRO A 105 -18.35 -11.59 7.63
C PRO A 105 -17.89 -11.68 9.11
N ALA A 106 -16.84 -12.47 9.36
CA ALA A 106 -16.21 -12.59 10.66
C ALA A 106 -14.82 -11.91 10.67
N ILE A 107 -14.43 -11.36 11.81
CA ILE A 107 -13.14 -10.69 12.02
C ILE A 107 -12.27 -11.58 12.91
N VAL A 108 -11.08 -11.94 12.43
CA VAL A 108 -10.14 -12.82 13.13
C VAL A 108 -8.87 -12.05 13.48
N PHE A 109 -8.60 -11.90 14.77
CA PHE A 109 -7.40 -11.22 15.27
C PHE A 109 -6.23 -12.21 15.41
N VAL A 110 -5.18 -12.01 14.62
CA VAL A 110 -3.94 -12.80 14.70
C VAL A 110 -2.83 -11.91 15.27
N ILE A 111 -2.48 -12.12 16.53
CA ILE A 111 -1.56 -11.26 17.30
C ILE A 111 -0.24 -11.99 17.52
N ASP A 112 0.89 -11.35 17.21
CA ASP A 112 2.21 -11.89 17.57
C ASP A 112 2.49 -11.73 19.06
N VAL A 113 2.62 -12.85 19.77
CA VAL A 113 2.97 -12.92 21.20
C VAL A 113 4.47 -13.19 21.43
N SER A 114 5.32 -12.86 20.45
CA SER A 114 6.78 -12.97 20.58
C SER A 114 7.34 -12.11 21.71
N TYR A 115 8.58 -12.42 22.11
CA TYR A 115 9.32 -11.60 23.07
C TYR A 115 9.45 -10.13 22.64
N ASN A 116 9.48 -9.85 21.34
CA ASN A 116 9.58 -8.47 20.83
C ASN A 116 8.28 -7.69 21.07
N SER A 117 7.12 -8.29 20.76
CA SER A 117 5.79 -7.69 21.01
C SER A 117 5.49 -7.49 22.50
N ILE A 118 6.03 -8.36 23.36
CA ILE A 118 5.96 -8.16 24.81
C ILE A 118 6.89 -7.01 25.23
N LYS A 119 8.12 -6.97 24.72
CA LYS A 119 9.13 -5.96 25.11
C LYS A 119 8.79 -4.55 24.62
N SER A 120 8.14 -4.39 23.47
CA SER A 120 7.73 -3.07 22.95
C SER A 120 6.42 -2.54 23.56
N GLY A 121 5.78 -3.33 24.43
CA GLY A 121 4.45 -3.06 24.98
C GLY A 121 3.30 -3.40 24.02
N LEU A 122 3.57 -3.71 22.75
CA LEU A 122 2.55 -3.96 21.71
C LEU A 122 1.44 -4.94 22.14
N LEU A 123 1.82 -6.06 22.76
CA LEU A 123 0.83 -7.05 23.22
C LEU A 123 -0.05 -6.49 24.33
N GLN A 124 0.52 -5.68 25.23
CA GLN A 124 -0.21 -5.03 26.32
C GLN A 124 -1.17 -3.97 25.75
N THR A 125 -0.68 -3.09 24.85
CA THR A 125 -1.51 -2.08 24.15
C THR A 125 -2.74 -2.71 23.51
N ILE A 126 -2.54 -3.81 22.77
CA ILE A 126 -3.64 -4.51 22.10
C ILE A 126 -4.58 -5.13 23.14
N CYS A 127 -4.07 -5.88 24.12
CA CYS A 127 -4.91 -6.56 25.12
C CYS A 127 -5.79 -5.59 25.92
N ASP A 128 -5.27 -4.41 26.28
CA ASP A 128 -6.00 -3.43 27.10
C ASP A 128 -7.09 -2.70 26.29
N ASN A 129 -6.85 -2.40 25.01
CA ASN A 129 -7.74 -1.58 24.18
C ASN A 129 -8.69 -2.38 23.29
N ILE A 130 -8.37 -3.65 22.94
CA ILE A 130 -9.12 -4.40 21.93
C ILE A 130 -10.55 -4.75 22.38
N LEU A 131 -10.80 -4.95 23.68
CA LEU A 131 -12.14 -5.26 24.19
C LEU A 131 -13.08 -4.05 24.07
N GLU A 132 -12.58 -2.85 24.35
CA GLU A 132 -13.33 -1.60 24.17
C GLU A 132 -13.69 -1.40 22.70
N ILE A 133 -12.71 -1.48 21.78
CA ILE A 133 -12.94 -1.30 20.33
C ILE A 133 -13.88 -2.37 19.75
N ILE A 134 -13.94 -3.57 20.33
CA ILE A 134 -14.90 -4.64 19.97
C ILE A 134 -16.30 -4.37 20.52
N GLN A 135 -16.43 -3.66 21.65
CA GLN A 135 -17.70 -3.36 22.31
C GLN A 135 -18.33 -2.03 21.85
N THR A 136 -17.52 -1.08 21.39
CA THR A 136 -18.00 0.15 20.75
C THR A 136 -18.92 -0.20 19.59
N PRO A 137 -20.20 0.23 19.61
CA PRO A 137 -21.13 -0.10 18.56
C PRO A 137 -20.67 0.49 17.23
N LEU A 138 -20.71 -0.33 16.17
CA LEU A 138 -20.44 0.11 14.80
C LEU A 138 -21.59 1.01 14.33
N THR A 139 -21.47 2.31 14.59
CA THR A 139 -22.43 3.32 14.12
C THR A 139 -22.30 3.49 12.61
N ASP A 140 -23.17 2.81 11.85
CA ASP A 140 -23.28 2.96 10.39
C ASP A 140 -23.90 4.34 10.06
N GLY A 141 -23.07 5.39 10.05
CA GLY A 141 -23.30 6.68 9.41
C GLY A 141 -24.26 7.67 10.09
N GLU A 142 -25.45 7.24 10.54
CA GLU A 142 -26.47 8.16 11.05
C GLU A 142 -26.43 8.33 12.58
N GLY A 143 -26.11 9.54 13.03
CA GLY A 143 -26.52 10.07 14.35
C GLY A 143 -28.02 10.37 14.43
N LYS A 144 -28.85 9.50 13.84
CA LYS A 144 -30.32 9.59 13.85
C LYS A 144 -30.89 8.23 14.25
N HIS A 145 -31.60 8.21 15.36
CA HIS A 145 -32.58 7.16 15.61
C HIS A 145 -33.72 7.34 14.59
N ARG A 146 -33.70 6.55 13.51
CA ARG A 146 -34.94 6.21 12.81
C ARG A 146 -35.60 5.07 13.58
N GLU A 147 -36.67 5.38 14.31
CA GLU A 147 -37.46 4.40 15.05
C GLU A 147 -38.36 3.55 14.13
N GLU A 148 -37.81 3.08 13.00
CA GLU A 148 -38.50 2.24 12.02
C GLU A 148 -37.76 0.90 11.87
N THR A 149 -38.03 0.03 12.86
CA THR A 149 -38.05 -1.43 12.71
C THR A 149 -36.75 -2.15 12.31
N TRP A 150 -35.64 -1.90 13.02
CA TRP A 150 -34.48 -2.81 13.05
C TRP A 150 -34.17 -3.35 14.45
N SER A 151 -35.21 -3.82 15.15
CA SER A 151 -35.10 -4.56 16.41
C SER A 151 -34.57 -6.00 16.23
N TYR A 152 -33.47 -6.16 15.50
CA TYR A 152 -32.66 -7.37 15.48
C TYR A 152 -31.38 -7.13 16.27
N ASN A 153 -31.15 -7.94 17.30
CA ASN A 153 -29.95 -7.92 18.13
C ASN A 153 -28.73 -8.41 17.34
N TYR A 154 -28.20 -7.58 16.44
CA TYR A 154 -26.97 -7.83 15.68
C TYR A 154 -25.73 -7.67 16.57
N LYS A 155 -25.58 -8.59 17.53
CA LYS A 155 -24.26 -9.01 17.99
C LYS A 155 -23.54 -9.61 16.78
N SER A 156 -22.73 -8.80 16.11
CA SER A 156 -21.78 -9.31 15.13
C SER A 156 -20.96 -10.40 15.81
N PRO A 157 -20.81 -11.61 15.22
CA PRO A 157 -20.05 -12.69 15.83
C PRO A 157 -18.56 -12.41 15.65
N ILE A 158 -18.05 -11.41 16.40
CA ILE A 158 -16.62 -11.16 16.61
C ILE A 158 -16.11 -12.32 17.46
N ARG A 159 -15.90 -13.46 16.80
CA ARG A 159 -15.29 -14.63 17.40
C ARG A 159 -13.82 -14.33 17.63
N LEU A 160 -13.51 -13.93 18.86
CA LEU A 160 -12.20 -14.14 19.49
C LEU A 160 -11.96 -15.66 19.70
N GLU A 161 -12.06 -16.44 18.62
CA GLU A 161 -11.41 -17.74 18.56
C GLU A 161 -9.91 -17.46 18.66
N GLN A 162 -9.34 -17.83 19.80
CA GLN A 162 -7.91 -17.67 20.05
C GLN A 162 -7.14 -18.57 19.09
N ALA A 163 -6.73 -17.99 17.95
CA ALA A 163 -5.76 -18.54 17.01
C ALA A 163 -4.37 -18.60 17.67
N LEU A 164 -4.25 -19.45 18.70
CA LEU A 164 -3.08 -19.65 19.55
C LEU A 164 -1.98 -20.37 18.78
N LEU A 165 -1.37 -19.67 17.82
CA LEU A 165 -0.10 -20.06 17.20
C LEU A 165 1.10 -19.83 18.16
N CYS A 166 0.85 -20.01 19.46
CA CYS A 166 1.85 -20.01 20.51
C CYS A 166 1.80 -21.37 21.22
N LYS A 167 2.84 -22.19 21.04
CA LYS A 167 3.02 -23.41 21.84
C LYS A 167 3.11 -23.00 23.31
N ARG A 168 2.12 -23.40 24.13
CA ARG A 168 1.96 -23.11 25.57
C ARG A 168 3.31 -23.04 26.31
N ASN A 169 3.85 -21.84 26.58
CA ASN A 169 5.13 -21.74 27.27
C ASN A 169 5.26 -20.55 28.24
N LYS A 170 4.43 -20.55 29.29
CA LYS A 170 4.75 -19.94 30.60
C LYS A 170 3.88 -20.49 31.74
N GLN A 171 2.55 -20.58 31.56
CA GLN A 171 1.65 -21.12 32.59
C GLN A 171 1.74 -22.65 32.73
N ALA A 172 1.77 -23.40 31.60
CA ALA A 172 1.93 -24.85 31.62
C ALA A 172 3.19 -25.29 32.40
N ASN A 173 4.33 -24.65 32.13
CA ASN A 173 5.62 -24.94 32.79
C ASN A 173 5.61 -24.67 34.31
N LYS A 174 4.63 -23.90 34.83
CA LYS A 174 4.43 -23.63 36.26
C LYS A 174 3.49 -24.64 36.95
N GLN A 175 2.62 -25.31 36.19
CA GLN A 175 1.77 -26.41 36.70
C GLN A 175 2.47 -27.76 36.57
N THR A 176 3.09 -28.09 35.42
CA THR A 176 3.80 -29.37 35.21
C THR A 176 4.90 -29.56 36.26
N ASN A 177 5.79 -28.57 36.46
CA ASN A 177 6.83 -28.65 37.50
C ASN A 177 6.29 -28.80 38.93
N LYS A 178 5.03 -28.41 39.21
CA LYS A 178 4.42 -28.52 40.54
C LYS A 178 3.66 -29.83 40.76
N GLN A 179 3.30 -30.54 39.68
CA GLN A 179 2.73 -31.90 39.73
C GLN A 179 3.81 -32.98 39.62
N THR A 180 4.73 -32.89 38.65
CA THR A 180 5.80 -33.89 38.46
C THR A 180 6.65 -34.08 39.72
N ASN A 181 7.14 -32.99 40.33
CA ASN A 181 7.90 -33.08 41.59
C ASN A 181 7.09 -33.60 42.81
N LYS A 182 5.76 -33.72 42.71
CA LYS A 182 4.91 -34.27 43.79
C LYS A 182 4.45 -35.72 43.54
N GLN A 183 4.64 -36.25 42.33
CA GLN A 183 4.37 -37.65 42.00
C GLN A 183 5.66 -38.49 41.87
N THR A 184 6.71 -37.98 41.20
CA THR A 184 7.96 -38.74 41.02
C THR A 184 8.60 -39.13 42.36
N ASN A 185 8.60 -38.22 43.33
CA ASN A 185 9.12 -38.48 44.68
C ASN A 185 8.21 -39.38 45.57
N LYS A 186 7.11 -39.94 45.04
CA LYS A 186 6.23 -40.87 45.77
C LYS A 186 6.12 -42.27 45.16
N GLN A 187 6.73 -42.51 43.99
CA GLN A 187 6.83 -43.86 43.38
C GLN A 187 8.26 -44.41 43.35
N THR A 188 9.29 -43.58 43.12
CA THR A 188 10.69 -44.03 43.00
C THR A 188 11.26 -44.63 44.29
N ASN A 189 10.60 -44.45 45.44
CA ASN A 189 11.05 -44.97 46.74
C ASN A 189 10.22 -46.16 47.28
N LYS A 190 9.56 -46.93 46.39
CA LYS A 190 8.80 -48.14 46.79
C LYS A 190 9.02 -49.38 45.90
N GLN A 191 9.95 -49.34 44.94
CA GLN A 191 10.26 -50.46 44.03
C GLN A 191 11.75 -50.84 43.93
N THR A 192 12.60 -50.34 44.84
CA THR A 192 14.03 -50.75 44.93
C THR A 192 14.41 -51.22 46.33
N ASN A 193 13.53 -51.96 47.02
CA ASN A 193 13.97 -52.78 48.16
C ASN A 193 13.07 -54.00 48.46
N LYS A 194 12.82 -54.84 47.44
CA LYS A 194 12.37 -56.23 47.65
C LYS A 194 12.82 -57.13 46.49
N GLN A 195 13.27 -58.34 46.83
CA GLN A 195 13.63 -59.43 45.92
C GLN A 195 14.90 -59.28 45.04
N THR A 196 16.05 -59.07 45.70
CA THR A 196 17.26 -59.80 45.29
C THR A 196 17.29 -61.15 46.03
N ASN A 197 16.65 -62.19 45.49
CA ASN A 197 17.02 -63.61 45.72
C ASN A 197 16.10 -64.61 44.99
N LYS A 198 16.56 -65.14 43.83
CA LYS A 198 16.62 -66.59 43.56
C LYS A 198 17.38 -66.93 42.27
N GLN A 199 18.58 -67.48 42.44
CA GLN A 199 19.27 -68.50 41.62
C GLN A 199 19.01 -68.55 40.10
N THR A 200 19.92 -67.94 39.35
CA THR A 200 20.84 -68.60 38.38
C THR A 200 20.45 -69.96 37.79
N ASN A 201 20.48 -70.10 36.44
CA ASN A 201 21.13 -71.26 35.84
C ASN A 201 21.65 -71.10 34.39
N LYS A 202 22.69 -71.89 34.08
CA LYS A 202 23.31 -72.31 32.80
C LYS A 202 23.81 -71.27 31.75
N GLN A 203 25.12 -71.39 31.53
CA GLN A 203 25.94 -70.86 30.44
C GLN A 203 25.86 -71.70 29.13
N THR A 204 26.20 -71.05 28.01
CA THR A 204 27.02 -71.56 26.87
C THR A 204 26.57 -72.77 26.04
N ASN A 205 26.40 -72.58 24.71
CA ASN A 205 27.27 -73.25 23.72
C ASN A 205 27.24 -72.75 22.24
N LYS A 206 28.40 -72.94 21.57
CA LYS A 206 28.71 -73.21 20.14
C LYS A 206 28.10 -72.45 18.93
N GLN A 207 29.01 -71.77 18.21
CA GLN A 207 29.51 -72.03 16.83
C GLN A 207 28.56 -72.11 15.59
N THR A 208 28.78 -71.14 14.68
CA THR A 208 29.27 -71.32 13.28
C THR A 208 28.54 -72.17 12.23
N ASN A 209 27.95 -71.50 11.22
CA ASN A 209 28.16 -71.71 9.76
C ASN A 209 27.24 -70.74 8.94
N LYS A 210 27.23 -70.65 7.59
CA LYS A 210 28.25 -70.49 6.52
C LYS A 210 27.51 -70.59 5.15
N GLN A 211 27.95 -69.86 4.12
CA GLN A 211 27.51 -69.95 2.69
C GLN A 211 26.07 -69.48 2.32
N THR A 212 25.67 -69.23 1.06
CA THR A 212 26.24 -68.54 -0.15
C THR A 212 25.31 -68.77 -1.39
N ASN A 213 25.47 -67.99 -2.49
CA ASN A 213 24.96 -68.21 -3.88
C ASN A 213 23.47 -67.86 -4.16
N LYS A 214 23.05 -67.46 -5.40
CA LYS A 214 23.78 -67.16 -6.66
C LYS A 214 23.01 -66.24 -7.65
N GLN A 215 23.74 -65.81 -8.69
CA GLN A 215 23.29 -65.35 -10.02
C GLN A 215 22.79 -63.89 -10.19
N THR A 216 22.64 -63.41 -11.45
CA THR A 216 23.68 -62.71 -12.26
C THR A 216 23.17 -62.44 -13.70
N ASN A 217 23.75 -61.45 -14.42
CA ASN A 217 23.64 -61.20 -15.89
C ASN A 217 22.28 -60.64 -16.41
N LYS A 218 22.17 -59.93 -17.55
CA LYS A 218 23.11 -59.10 -18.38
C LYS A 218 22.31 -58.39 -19.51
N GLN A 219 22.68 -57.17 -19.92
CA GLN A 219 22.66 -56.76 -21.35
C GLN A 219 23.46 -55.45 -21.57
N THR A 220 23.77 -55.12 -22.84
CA THR A 220 24.94 -54.29 -23.16
C THR A 220 24.86 -53.57 -24.52
N ASN A 221 25.56 -52.42 -24.62
CA ASN A 221 26.44 -51.99 -25.72
C ASN A 221 25.96 -50.98 -26.80
N LYS A 222 26.96 -50.40 -27.50
CA LYS A 222 26.95 -49.40 -28.60
C LYS A 222 26.67 -47.95 -28.17
N GLN A 223 27.35 -46.89 -28.66
CA GLN A 223 28.53 -46.69 -29.55
C GLN A 223 29.00 -45.20 -29.38
N THR A 224 30.17 -44.66 -29.79
CA THR A 224 31.38 -45.15 -30.52
C THR A 224 32.64 -44.28 -30.20
N ASN A 225 33.73 -44.48 -30.95
CA ASN A 225 34.99 -43.70 -31.10
C ASN A 225 34.78 -42.22 -31.59
N LYS A 226 35.75 -41.29 -31.74
CA LYS A 226 37.19 -41.04 -31.36
C LYS A 226 37.53 -39.60 -31.80
N GLN A 227 38.49 -38.91 -31.16
CA GLN A 227 39.77 -38.47 -31.77
C GLN A 227 40.63 -37.62 -30.79
N THR A 228 41.88 -37.32 -31.19
CA THR A 228 43.01 -37.09 -30.28
C THR A 228 43.91 -35.93 -30.72
N ASN A 229 44.41 -35.14 -29.77
CA ASN A 229 45.83 -34.68 -29.71
C ASN A 229 46.12 -34.19 -28.28
N LYS A 230 46.97 -34.90 -27.51
CA LYS A 230 48.44 -34.81 -27.44
C LYS A 230 48.91 -33.45 -26.88
N GLN A 231 49.30 -33.41 -25.60
CA GLN A 231 50.67 -33.65 -25.06
C GLN A 231 51.55 -32.38 -25.13
N THR A 232 52.36 -32.00 -24.12
CA THR A 232 52.78 -32.69 -22.86
C THR A 232 52.83 -31.64 -21.70
N ASN A 233 53.48 -31.72 -20.53
CA ASN A 233 54.54 -32.58 -19.96
C ASN A 233 54.49 -32.66 -18.40
N LYS A 234 55.49 -33.32 -17.80
CA LYS A 234 56.00 -33.30 -16.38
C LYS A 234 55.11 -32.66 -15.29
N GLN A 235 54.55 -33.41 -14.32
CA GLN A 235 55.21 -34.06 -13.14
C GLN A 235 55.77 -33.03 -12.12
N THR A 236 55.62 -33.16 -10.79
CA THR A 236 55.53 -34.34 -9.89
C THR A 236 54.61 -34.01 -8.68
N ASN A 237 53.69 -34.87 -8.21
CA ASN A 237 53.81 -35.81 -7.06
C ASN A 237 54.59 -35.27 -5.82
N LYS A 238 54.21 -35.51 -4.55
CA LYS A 238 53.61 -36.71 -3.92
C LYS A 238 52.72 -36.43 -2.68
N GLN A 239 51.92 -37.45 -2.36
CA GLN A 239 51.22 -37.88 -1.11
C GLN A 239 51.72 -37.32 0.25
N THR A 240 50.89 -37.30 1.33
CA THR A 240 50.68 -38.46 2.25
C THR A 240 49.37 -38.36 3.08
N ASN A 241 49.00 -39.44 3.78
CA ASN A 241 47.64 -39.78 4.26
C ASN A 241 47.44 -39.59 5.80
N LYS A 242 46.20 -39.83 6.27
CA LYS A 242 45.71 -39.93 7.67
C LYS A 242 46.58 -40.86 8.56
N GLN A 243 46.59 -40.81 9.90
CA GLN A 243 45.43 -41.03 10.81
C GLN A 243 45.69 -40.69 12.32
N THR A 244 44.59 -40.48 13.06
CA THR A 244 44.32 -40.91 14.48
C THR A 244 45.34 -40.66 15.61
N ASN A 245 44.95 -39.90 16.67
CA ASN A 245 44.52 -40.47 17.96
C ASN A 245 43.80 -39.43 18.88
N LYS A 246 43.46 -39.79 20.14
CA LYS A 246 42.38 -39.18 20.94
C LYS A 246 42.72 -38.96 22.44
N GLN A 247 42.25 -37.84 22.99
CA GLN A 247 41.82 -37.60 24.40
C GLN A 247 42.85 -37.30 25.53
N THR A 248 42.47 -36.33 26.39
CA THR A 248 42.97 -36.05 27.77
C THR A 248 44.33 -35.29 27.82
N ASN A 249 44.57 -34.25 28.65
CA ASN A 249 44.02 -33.90 29.98
C ASN A 249 43.68 -32.38 30.16
N LYS A 250 43.51 -31.90 31.40
CA LYS A 250 42.88 -30.63 31.83
C LYS A 250 43.83 -29.80 32.75
N GLN A 251 43.48 -28.52 33.01
CA GLN A 251 44.09 -27.59 34.01
C GLN A 251 45.47 -26.96 33.62
N THR A 252 45.93 -25.76 34.10
CA THR A 252 45.27 -24.61 34.78
C THR A 252 46.18 -23.33 34.81
N ASN A 253 45.57 -22.13 34.69
CA ASN A 253 46.01 -20.75 35.09
C ASN A 253 47.39 -20.09 34.76
N LYS A 254 47.27 -18.83 34.28
CA LYS A 254 47.97 -17.56 34.68
C LYS A 254 49.46 -17.54 35.06
N GLN A 255 50.24 -16.75 34.31
CA GLN A 255 50.65 -15.35 34.60
C GLN A 255 51.14 -14.71 33.25
N THR A 256 50.93 -13.44 32.88
CA THR A 256 51.27 -12.12 33.49
C THR A 256 52.79 -11.87 33.42
N ASN A 257 53.35 -10.78 32.86
CA ASN A 257 52.79 -9.44 32.55
C ASN A 257 53.38 -8.78 31.26
N LYS A 258 52.95 -7.55 30.97
CA LYS A 258 53.48 -6.63 29.94
C LYS A 258 54.95 -6.27 30.17
N GLN A 259 55.67 -5.97 29.07
CA GLN A 259 56.29 -4.66 28.91
C GLN A 259 56.29 -4.24 27.42
N THR A 260 56.43 -2.95 27.16
CA THR A 260 56.30 -2.33 25.84
C THR A 260 57.61 -1.70 25.44
N ASN A 261 58.05 -1.85 24.19
CA ASN A 261 58.83 -0.80 23.55
C ASN A 261 58.40 -0.56 22.09
N LYS A 262 58.86 0.54 21.52
CA LYS A 262 58.21 1.30 20.44
C LYS A 262 59.29 1.72 19.43
N GLN A 263 58.96 1.68 18.14
CA GLN A 263 59.91 1.88 17.01
C GLN A 263 60.85 0.65 16.87
N THR A 264 61.22 0.17 15.67
CA THR A 264 61.18 0.78 14.34
C THR A 264 60.67 -0.21 13.27
N ASN A 265 59.60 0.14 12.55
CA ASN A 265 59.41 -0.25 11.14
C ASN A 265 58.34 0.65 10.48
N LYS A 266 58.80 1.70 9.81
CA LYS A 266 57.97 2.73 9.15
C LYS A 266 58.69 3.09 7.85
N GLN A 267 57.99 2.98 6.71
CA GLN A 267 58.56 2.52 5.42
C GLN A 267 58.79 0.98 5.52
N THR A 268 58.42 0.14 4.56
CA THR A 268 58.13 0.37 3.13
C THR A 268 56.65 0.14 2.72
N ASN A 269 55.83 -0.51 3.55
CA ASN A 269 54.57 -1.13 3.14
C ASN A 269 53.34 -0.18 3.01
N LYS A 270 53.49 1.02 2.40
CA LYS A 270 52.46 2.09 2.40
C LYS A 270 52.04 2.69 1.04
N GLN A 271 52.50 2.17 -0.10
CA GLN A 271 52.09 2.66 -1.43
C GLN A 271 51.28 1.65 -2.26
N THR A 272 51.73 0.40 -2.40
CA THR A 272 51.14 -0.55 -3.37
C THR A 272 49.66 -0.90 -3.10
N ASN A 273 49.22 -0.94 -1.84
CA ASN A 273 47.89 -1.43 -1.48
C ASN A 273 46.78 -0.35 -1.43
N LYS A 274 47.01 0.85 -2.00
CA LYS A 274 46.07 1.99 -1.90
C LYS A 274 45.43 2.45 -3.22
N GLN A 275 45.86 1.93 -4.37
CA GLN A 275 45.24 2.22 -5.68
C GLN A 275 44.28 1.12 -6.14
N THR A 276 44.72 -0.15 -6.18
CA THR A 276 43.93 -1.28 -6.72
C THR A 276 42.56 -1.43 -6.06
N ASN A 277 42.49 -1.34 -4.72
CA ASN A 277 41.24 -1.49 -3.97
C ASN A 277 40.25 -0.30 -4.12
N LYS A 278 40.65 0.79 -4.78
CA LYS A 278 39.83 2.02 -4.93
C LYS A 278 39.12 2.16 -6.28
N GLN A 279 39.48 1.33 -7.27
CA GLN A 279 38.82 1.31 -8.59
C GLN A 279 37.81 0.16 -8.71
N THR A 280 38.20 -1.09 -8.40
CA THR A 280 37.32 -2.27 -8.50
C THR A 280 36.01 -2.08 -7.73
N ASN A 281 36.11 -1.66 -6.46
CA ASN A 281 34.96 -1.47 -5.56
C ASN A 281 34.03 -0.30 -5.96
N LYS A 282 34.43 0.52 -6.96
CA LYS A 282 33.67 1.67 -7.49
C LYS A 282 32.95 1.37 -8.82
N GLN A 283 33.32 0.28 -9.50
CA GLN A 283 32.62 -0.22 -10.70
C GLN A 283 31.62 -1.33 -10.33
N THR A 284 32.02 -2.34 -9.55
CA THR A 284 31.12 -3.45 -9.15
C THR A 284 29.86 -2.94 -8.45
N ASN A 285 30.00 -2.02 -7.48
CA ASN A 285 28.87 -1.39 -6.77
C ASN A 285 27.92 -0.56 -7.66
N LYS A 286 28.30 -0.23 -8.90
CA LYS A 286 27.41 0.43 -9.88
C LYS A 286 26.65 -0.55 -10.79
N GLN A 287 27.13 -1.77 -10.94
CA GLN A 287 26.46 -2.81 -11.73
C GLN A 287 25.56 -3.68 -10.84
N THR A 288 26.06 -4.18 -9.70
CA THR A 288 25.26 -5.01 -8.77
C THR A 288 23.98 -4.30 -8.32
N ASN A 289 24.08 -3.01 -7.96
CA ASN A 289 22.94 -2.18 -7.57
C ASN A 289 21.85 -1.98 -8.64
N LYS A 290 22.08 -2.32 -9.92
CA LYS A 290 21.02 -2.28 -10.95
C LYS A 290 20.16 -3.55 -10.95
N GLN A 291 20.71 -4.71 -10.60
CA GLN A 291 19.98 -5.98 -10.59
C GLN A 291 19.36 -6.26 -9.21
N THR A 292 20.11 -6.05 -8.12
CA THR A 292 19.59 -6.27 -6.75
C THR A 292 18.43 -5.34 -6.40
N ASN A 293 18.39 -4.11 -6.93
CA ASN A 293 17.26 -3.19 -6.75
C ASN A 293 15.95 -3.60 -7.46
N LYS A 294 15.99 -4.65 -8.30
CA LYS A 294 14.78 -5.31 -8.83
C LYS A 294 14.39 -6.49 -7.94
N GLN A 295 15.35 -7.38 -7.65
CA GLN A 295 15.17 -8.55 -6.78
C GLN A 295 14.68 -8.20 -5.37
N LYS A 296 15.11 -7.07 -4.79
CA LYS A 296 14.71 -6.64 -3.44
C LYS A 296 13.36 -5.91 -3.37
N LYS A 297 12.58 -5.91 -4.45
CA LYS A 297 11.23 -5.28 -4.53
C LYS A 297 10.15 -6.23 -5.03
N SER A 298 10.53 -7.28 -5.75
CA SER A 298 9.73 -8.49 -5.90
C SER A 298 9.64 -9.24 -4.57
N PRO A 299 8.55 -9.99 -4.31
CA PRO A 299 8.53 -10.96 -3.21
C PRO A 299 9.63 -12.02 -3.40
N GLN A 300 10.23 -12.48 -2.31
CA GLN A 300 11.31 -13.47 -2.32
C GLN A 300 10.84 -14.91 -2.60
N SER A 301 9.55 -15.19 -2.37
CA SER A 301 8.90 -16.47 -2.66
C SER A 301 7.53 -16.26 -3.30
N THR A 302 7.08 -17.20 -4.13
CA THR A 302 5.75 -17.22 -4.73
C THR A 302 4.64 -17.56 -3.72
N SER A 303 4.97 -18.20 -2.59
CA SER A 303 4.00 -18.70 -1.59
C SER A 303 3.07 -17.62 -1.03
N TYR A 304 3.51 -16.35 -0.92
CA TYR A 304 2.65 -15.25 -0.49
C TYR A 304 1.67 -14.78 -1.60
N ASN A 305 1.99 -15.02 -2.86
CA ASN A 305 1.06 -14.79 -3.97
C ASN A 305 0.03 -15.92 -4.04
N GLU A 306 0.48 -17.18 -3.93
CA GLU A 306 -0.38 -18.37 -3.86
C GLU A 306 -1.37 -18.29 -2.70
N LEU A 307 -0.89 -17.95 -1.50
CA LEU A 307 -1.74 -17.70 -0.33
C LEU A 307 -2.71 -16.52 -0.57
N GLY A 308 -2.25 -15.43 -1.19
CA GLY A 308 -3.11 -14.30 -1.54
C GLY A 308 -4.22 -14.65 -2.53
N GLN A 309 -3.95 -15.54 -3.49
CA GLN A 309 -4.96 -16.08 -4.41
C GLN A 309 -5.98 -16.96 -3.68
N LEU A 310 -5.52 -17.87 -2.81
CA LEU A 310 -6.40 -18.72 -1.99
C LEU A 310 -7.29 -17.87 -1.06
N CYS A 311 -6.72 -16.86 -0.39
CA CYS A 311 -7.48 -15.92 0.42
C CYS A 311 -8.50 -15.13 -0.42
N SER A 312 -8.13 -14.65 -1.61
CA SER A 312 -9.08 -13.94 -2.49
C SER A 312 -10.23 -14.85 -2.93
N ALA A 313 -9.94 -16.06 -3.38
CA ALA A 313 -10.94 -17.06 -3.77
C ALA A 313 -11.86 -17.44 -2.59
N ALA A 314 -11.36 -17.44 -1.36
CA ALA A 314 -12.12 -17.69 -0.14
C ALA A 314 -12.87 -16.46 0.42
N GLY A 315 -12.70 -15.26 -0.15
CA GLY A 315 -13.29 -14.02 0.38
C GLY A 315 -12.61 -13.48 1.65
N VAL A 316 -11.39 -13.92 1.95
CA VAL A 316 -10.62 -13.55 3.16
C VAL A 316 -9.72 -12.34 2.89
N CYS A 317 -10.02 -11.21 3.52
CA CYS A 317 -9.19 -10.00 3.49
C CYS A 317 -8.11 -10.02 4.59
N VAL A 318 -6.88 -9.60 4.27
CA VAL A 318 -5.77 -9.52 5.24
C VAL A 318 -5.27 -8.09 5.40
N GLN A 319 -5.66 -7.45 6.50
CA GLN A 319 -5.05 -6.21 6.98
C GLN A 319 -3.80 -6.55 7.82
N MET A 320 -2.70 -5.81 7.67
CA MET A 320 -1.43 -6.11 8.35
C MET A 320 -0.92 -4.90 9.14
N PHE A 321 -0.75 -5.06 10.46
CA PHE A 321 -0.15 -4.06 11.35
C PHE A 321 1.29 -4.49 11.70
N VAL A 322 2.26 -3.88 11.02
CA VAL A 322 3.69 -4.21 11.11
C VAL A 322 4.39 -3.23 12.05
N CYS A 323 4.52 -3.61 13.32
CA CYS A 323 5.27 -2.87 14.32
C CYS A 323 6.70 -3.43 14.41
N ASN A 324 7.71 -2.71 13.92
CA ASN A 324 9.03 -3.30 13.67
C ASN A 324 10.23 -2.41 14.02
N ASN A 325 11.21 -3.02 14.67
CA ASN A 325 12.46 -2.35 15.10
C ASN A 325 13.67 -2.81 14.25
N SER A 326 13.44 -3.67 13.25
CA SER A 326 14.41 -4.22 12.30
C SER A 326 13.74 -4.47 10.94
N TYR A 327 14.51 -4.84 9.91
CA TYR A 327 13.98 -5.24 8.59
C TYR A 327 12.98 -6.42 8.70
N VAL A 328 11.88 -6.36 7.94
CA VAL A 328 10.80 -7.38 7.92
C VAL A 328 10.55 -7.97 6.52
N ASP A 329 10.98 -7.27 5.47
CA ASP A 329 10.66 -7.54 4.07
C ASP A 329 9.17 -7.35 3.70
N CYS A 330 8.71 -6.11 3.87
CA CYS A 330 7.37 -5.68 3.48
C CYS A 330 7.07 -5.89 1.98
N ALA A 331 8.09 -6.00 1.11
CA ALA A 331 7.93 -6.31 -0.32
C ALA A 331 7.37 -7.73 -0.55
N THR A 332 7.71 -8.67 0.34
CA THR A 332 7.20 -10.05 0.34
C THR A 332 5.86 -10.15 1.06
N ILE A 333 5.81 -9.80 2.36
CA ILE A 333 4.59 -10.01 3.16
C ILE A 333 3.41 -9.15 2.68
N GLY A 334 3.68 -7.94 2.17
CA GLY A 334 2.66 -7.02 1.69
C GLY A 334 1.92 -7.46 0.43
N GLN A 335 2.39 -8.50 -0.28
CA GLN A 335 1.63 -9.08 -1.40
C GLN A 335 0.30 -9.67 -0.95
N LEU A 336 0.24 -10.23 0.26
CA LEU A 336 -0.98 -10.83 0.81
C LEU A 336 -2.08 -9.78 1.02
N ALA A 337 -1.71 -8.65 1.64
CA ALA A 337 -2.59 -7.48 1.75
C ALA A 337 -2.95 -6.90 0.38
N ARG A 338 -1.99 -6.78 -0.55
CA ARG A 338 -2.23 -6.26 -1.91
C ARG A 338 -3.23 -7.11 -2.70
N LEU A 339 -3.11 -8.44 -2.65
CA LEU A 339 -3.98 -9.35 -3.42
C LEU A 339 -5.39 -9.44 -2.85
N THR A 340 -5.54 -9.33 -1.52
CA THR A 340 -6.83 -9.52 -0.84
C THR A 340 -7.63 -8.22 -0.65
N GLY A 341 -7.15 -7.09 -1.18
CA GLY A 341 -7.79 -5.77 -0.98
C GLY A 341 -7.50 -5.13 0.39
N GLY A 342 -6.67 -5.75 1.22
CA GLY A 342 -6.21 -5.25 2.51
C GLY A 342 -5.14 -4.15 2.41
N GLN A 343 -4.52 -3.81 3.52
CA GLN A 343 -3.57 -2.69 3.67
C GLN A 343 -2.44 -3.05 4.63
N VAL A 344 -1.25 -2.44 4.43
CA VAL A 344 -0.11 -2.57 5.34
C VAL A 344 0.05 -1.26 6.12
N HIS A 345 -0.21 -1.32 7.42
CA HIS A 345 0.03 -0.25 8.39
C HIS A 345 1.40 -0.53 9.04
N LYS A 346 2.34 0.41 8.99
CA LYS A 346 3.72 0.20 9.47
C LYS A 346 4.12 1.23 10.52
N TYR A 347 4.66 0.74 11.64
CA TYR A 347 5.15 1.51 12.77
C TYR A 347 6.62 1.15 13.00
N THR A 348 7.52 1.93 12.39
CA THR A 348 8.97 1.75 12.50
C THR A 348 9.44 2.25 13.87
N TYR A 349 10.19 1.42 14.61
CA TYR A 349 10.62 1.69 16.00
C TYR A 349 9.45 1.87 16.98
N PHE A 350 8.44 1.00 16.91
CA PHE A 350 7.27 1.04 17.78
C PHE A 350 7.62 0.88 19.27
N THR A 351 7.05 1.77 20.08
CA THR A 351 6.93 1.70 21.53
C THR A 351 5.51 2.08 21.93
N SER A 352 4.89 1.34 22.85
CA SER A 352 3.50 1.58 23.30
C SER A 352 3.28 3.03 23.72
N ASP A 353 4.24 3.59 24.45
CA ASP A 353 4.25 4.94 25.02
C ASP A 353 4.24 6.06 23.96
N THR A 354 4.62 5.79 22.70
CA THR A 354 4.71 6.80 21.63
C THR A 354 3.81 6.53 20.43
N ASP A 355 3.52 5.27 20.13
CA ASP A 355 2.75 4.85 18.95
C ASP A 355 1.54 3.98 19.32
N GLY A 356 1.28 3.73 20.61
CA GLY A 356 0.17 2.88 21.06
C GLY A 356 -1.21 3.46 20.75
N HIS A 357 -1.50 4.69 21.19
CA HIS A 357 -2.74 5.40 20.86
C HIS A 357 -2.96 5.46 19.33
N ARG A 358 -1.90 5.80 18.59
CA ARG A 358 -1.87 5.85 17.13
C ARG A 358 -2.24 4.51 16.48
N LEU A 359 -1.65 3.41 16.96
CA LEU A 359 -1.98 2.05 16.51
C LEU A 359 -3.45 1.73 16.78
N MET A 360 -3.96 2.06 17.96
CA MET A 360 -5.35 1.74 18.32
C MET A 360 -6.36 2.61 17.55
N TRP A 361 -6.03 3.87 17.21
CA TRP A 361 -6.80 4.69 16.27
C TRP A 361 -6.88 4.03 14.89
N ASP A 362 -5.75 3.60 14.32
CA ASP A 362 -5.73 2.93 13.02
C ASP A 362 -6.47 1.58 13.04
N VAL A 363 -6.37 0.81 14.13
CA VAL A 363 -7.15 -0.43 14.34
C VAL A 363 -8.65 -0.14 14.42
N SER A 364 -9.05 0.85 15.22
CA SER A 364 -10.44 1.29 15.34
C SER A 364 -11.00 1.76 14.00
N ARG A 365 -10.25 2.57 13.23
CA ARG A 365 -10.62 3.00 11.88
C ARG A 365 -10.79 1.82 10.92
N VAL A 366 -9.90 0.83 10.97
CA VAL A 366 -9.98 -0.38 10.11
C VAL A 366 -11.21 -1.24 10.42
N LEU A 367 -11.66 -1.28 11.68
CA LEU A 367 -12.84 -2.04 12.10
C LEU A 367 -14.15 -1.28 11.85
N SER A 368 -14.16 0.03 12.08
CA SER A 368 -15.35 0.89 11.98
C SER A 368 -15.74 1.27 10.54
N ARG A 369 -14.78 1.59 9.66
CA ARG A 369 -15.04 2.14 8.31
C ARG A 369 -15.90 1.24 7.39
N PRO A 370 -16.83 1.80 6.58
CA PRO A 370 -17.68 1.01 5.67
C PRO A 370 -16.87 0.09 4.76
N THR A 371 -17.14 -1.22 4.85
CA THR A 371 -16.35 -2.27 4.16
C THR A 371 -17.25 -3.29 3.48
N ALA A 372 -17.06 -3.45 2.17
CA ALA A 372 -17.68 -4.47 1.33
C ALA A 372 -16.81 -5.74 1.30
N HIS A 373 -17.42 -6.92 1.46
CA HIS A 373 -16.71 -8.21 1.56
C HIS A 373 -17.09 -9.15 0.40
N ASP A 374 -16.23 -10.13 0.08
CA ASP A 374 -16.43 -11.10 -1.02
C ASP A 374 -16.88 -10.40 -2.33
N ALA A 375 -16.15 -9.35 -2.70
CA ALA A 375 -16.58 -8.40 -3.70
C ALA A 375 -15.96 -8.68 -5.08
N VAL A 376 -16.74 -8.41 -6.13
CA VAL A 376 -16.29 -8.46 -7.52
C VAL A 376 -16.74 -7.18 -8.20
N MET A 377 -15.78 -6.40 -8.69
CA MET A 377 -16.03 -5.19 -9.47
C MET A 377 -15.86 -5.46 -10.97
N ARG A 378 -16.85 -5.11 -11.78
CA ARG A 378 -16.76 -5.16 -13.24
C ARG A 378 -17.10 -3.79 -13.84
N VAL A 379 -16.16 -3.23 -14.60
CA VAL A 379 -16.36 -1.98 -15.35
C VAL A 379 -16.88 -2.33 -16.75
N ARG A 380 -17.99 -1.70 -17.14
CA ARG A 380 -18.58 -1.77 -18.48
C ARG A 380 -18.48 -0.40 -19.15
N THR A 381 -18.39 -0.42 -20.47
CA THR A 381 -18.28 0.78 -21.31
C THR A 381 -19.22 0.69 -22.50
N SER A 382 -19.51 1.85 -23.12
CA SER A 382 -20.17 1.91 -24.42
C SER A 382 -19.26 1.45 -25.55
N THR A 383 -19.85 1.03 -26.68
CA THR A 383 -19.12 0.72 -27.92
C THR A 383 -18.08 1.81 -28.25
N GLY A 384 -16.90 1.40 -28.70
CA GLY A 384 -15.79 2.29 -29.10
C GLY A 384 -14.75 2.54 -28.00
N VAL A 385 -15.02 2.29 -26.72
CA VAL A 385 -13.97 2.23 -25.67
C VAL A 385 -14.10 0.99 -24.80
N ARG A 386 -12.99 0.54 -24.21
CA ARG A 386 -12.94 -0.56 -23.23
C ARG A 386 -11.96 -0.28 -22.08
N PRO A 387 -12.22 -0.75 -20.85
CA PRO A 387 -11.19 -0.86 -19.83
C PRO A 387 -10.14 -1.89 -20.27
N THR A 388 -8.87 -1.65 -19.94
CA THR A 388 -7.74 -2.50 -20.37
C THR A 388 -6.77 -2.83 -19.25
N ASP A 389 -6.53 -1.88 -18.35
CA ASP A 389 -5.59 -2.04 -17.24
C ASP A 389 -6.23 -1.52 -15.95
N PHE A 390 -5.89 -2.14 -14.82
CA PHE A 390 -6.38 -1.79 -13.50
C PHE A 390 -5.19 -1.61 -12.55
N TYR A 391 -5.27 -0.66 -11.61
CA TYR A 391 -4.20 -0.35 -10.66
C TYR A 391 -4.76 -0.15 -9.25
N GLY A 392 -4.32 -0.98 -8.29
CA GLY A 392 -4.81 -0.94 -6.92
C GLY A 392 -4.43 -2.18 -6.10
N HIS A 393 -5.21 -2.45 -5.06
CA HIS A 393 -5.14 -3.67 -4.24
C HIS A 393 -6.34 -4.56 -4.58
N PHE A 394 -6.08 -5.67 -5.26
CA PHE A 394 -7.04 -6.66 -5.73
C PHE A 394 -6.30 -7.90 -6.28
N PHE A 395 -7.07 -8.94 -6.60
CA PHE A 395 -6.69 -10.02 -7.50
C PHE A 395 -7.52 -9.96 -8.80
N MET A 396 -7.07 -10.63 -9.85
CA MET A 396 -7.75 -10.75 -11.14
C MET A 396 -7.35 -12.11 -11.75
N SER A 397 -8.29 -13.06 -11.78
CA SER A 397 -8.12 -14.33 -12.51
C SER A 397 -8.29 -14.17 -14.03
N ASN A 398 -9.10 -13.18 -14.45
CA ASN A 398 -9.37 -12.82 -15.84
C ASN A 398 -9.12 -11.32 -16.09
N THR A 399 -9.26 -10.83 -17.33
CA THR A 399 -8.95 -9.43 -17.70
C THR A 399 -10.07 -8.41 -17.47
N THR A 400 -11.24 -8.84 -16.98
CA THR A 400 -12.47 -8.02 -16.92
C THR A 400 -13.09 -7.87 -15.52
N ASP A 401 -12.91 -8.85 -14.65
CA ASP A 401 -13.46 -8.86 -13.28
C ASP A 401 -12.34 -8.64 -12.26
N VAL A 402 -12.55 -7.68 -11.35
CA VAL A 402 -11.60 -7.33 -10.30
C VAL A 402 -12.09 -7.94 -8.99
N GLU A 403 -11.36 -8.95 -8.51
CA GLU A 403 -11.67 -9.72 -7.30
C GLU A 403 -11.11 -9.04 -6.06
N LEU A 404 -11.97 -8.85 -5.06
CA LEU A 404 -11.75 -8.01 -3.89
C LEU A 404 -12.29 -8.73 -2.65
N ALA A 405 -11.46 -9.49 -1.94
CA ALA A 405 -11.91 -10.15 -0.71
C ALA A 405 -12.49 -9.17 0.32
N ALA A 406 -11.95 -7.96 0.41
CA ALA A 406 -12.72 -6.79 0.83
C ALA A 406 -12.27 -5.49 0.15
N ILE A 407 -13.15 -4.49 0.12
CA ILE A 407 -12.86 -3.10 -0.25
C ILE A 407 -13.61 -2.12 0.66
N ASP A 408 -12.91 -1.10 1.15
CA ASP A 408 -13.42 -0.15 2.15
C ASP A 408 -13.68 1.26 1.57
N SER A 409 -13.85 2.24 2.45
CA SER A 409 -14.10 3.65 2.15
C SER A 409 -12.88 4.47 1.71
N ASP A 410 -11.67 3.96 1.95
CA ASP A 410 -10.43 4.74 1.89
C ASP A 410 -9.55 4.31 0.70
N LYS A 411 -9.99 3.29 -0.05
CA LYS A 411 -9.28 2.75 -1.23
C LYS A 411 -9.97 3.13 -2.54
N ALA A 412 -9.16 3.58 -3.51
CA ALA A 412 -9.58 3.86 -4.88
C ALA A 412 -8.79 3.01 -5.90
N ILE A 413 -9.49 2.40 -6.86
CA ILE A 413 -8.88 1.65 -7.97
C ILE A 413 -8.77 2.57 -9.19
N GLY A 414 -7.57 2.66 -9.78
CA GLY A 414 -7.37 3.32 -11.07
C GLY A 414 -7.70 2.36 -12.22
N VAL A 415 -8.33 2.86 -13.29
CA VAL A 415 -8.71 2.06 -14.47
C VAL A 415 -8.26 2.79 -15.74
N GLU A 416 -7.47 2.15 -16.60
CA GLU A 416 -7.11 2.70 -17.91
C GLU A 416 -8.13 2.26 -18.97
N ILE A 417 -8.88 3.23 -19.49
CA ILE A 417 -9.81 3.03 -20.60
C ILE A 417 -9.10 3.44 -21.90
N LYS A 418 -9.19 2.59 -22.92
CA LYS A 418 -8.60 2.79 -24.24
C LYS A 418 -9.68 2.73 -25.32
N HIS A 419 -9.43 3.39 -26.45
CA HIS A 419 -10.27 3.25 -27.63
C HIS A 419 -10.17 1.83 -28.19
N ASP A 420 -11.31 1.31 -28.65
CA ASP A 420 -11.46 0.00 -29.29
C ASP A 420 -11.97 0.14 -30.74
N ASP A 421 -12.77 1.18 -30.99
CA ASP A 421 -13.25 1.59 -32.32
C ASP A 421 -13.47 3.13 -32.32
N LYS A 422 -13.86 3.70 -33.46
CA LYS A 422 -14.20 5.12 -33.60
C LYS A 422 -15.46 5.47 -32.80
N LEU A 423 -15.44 6.61 -32.14
CA LEU A 423 -16.60 7.17 -31.43
C LEU A 423 -17.41 8.04 -32.39
N THR A 424 -18.69 7.72 -32.59
CA THR A 424 -19.59 8.51 -33.45
C THR A 424 -20.30 9.57 -32.63
N ALA A 425 -20.52 10.76 -33.22
CA ALA A 425 -21.05 11.95 -32.52
C ALA A 425 -22.40 11.71 -31.80
N GLU A 426 -23.25 10.82 -32.33
CA GLU A 426 -24.53 10.41 -31.76
C GLU A 426 -24.39 9.55 -30.47
N SER A 427 -23.17 9.14 -30.11
CA SER A 427 -22.90 8.23 -28.99
C SER A 427 -21.92 8.82 -27.98
N GLY A 428 -22.46 9.45 -26.94
CA GLY A 428 -21.68 9.78 -25.74
C GLY A 428 -21.02 8.53 -25.14
N VAL A 429 -19.91 8.73 -24.43
CA VAL A 429 -19.19 7.64 -23.76
C VAL A 429 -19.84 7.35 -22.42
N TYR A 430 -20.35 6.14 -22.26
CA TYR A 430 -20.98 5.70 -21.02
C TYR A 430 -20.08 4.69 -20.30
N ILE A 431 -19.84 4.91 -19.01
CA ILE A 431 -19.08 4.03 -18.13
C ILE A 431 -20.00 3.58 -16.99
N GLN A 432 -20.02 2.28 -16.69
CA GLN A 432 -20.76 1.72 -15.57
C GLN A 432 -19.84 0.80 -14.76
N ALA A 433 -19.45 1.23 -13.57
CA ALA A 433 -18.77 0.38 -12.61
C ALA A 433 -19.85 -0.30 -11.74
N ALA A 434 -19.84 -1.62 -11.70
CA ALA A 434 -20.75 -2.41 -10.86
C ALA A 434 -19.93 -3.25 -9.87
N LEU A 435 -20.17 -3.04 -8.58
CA LEU A 435 -19.54 -3.74 -7.47
C LEU A 435 -20.58 -4.67 -6.83
N LEU A 436 -20.47 -5.98 -7.07
CA LEU A 436 -21.25 -6.99 -6.38
C LEU A 436 -20.50 -7.39 -5.10
N TYR A 437 -21.15 -7.39 -3.94
CA TYR A 437 -20.50 -7.63 -2.65
C TYR A 437 -21.45 -8.17 -1.56
N THR A 438 -20.88 -8.60 -0.44
CA THR A 438 -21.59 -8.97 0.79
C THR A 438 -21.46 -7.85 1.82
N HIS A 439 -22.59 -7.35 2.29
CA HIS A 439 -22.69 -6.35 3.35
C HIS A 439 -22.36 -6.95 4.73
N ARG A 440 -22.04 -6.10 5.72
CA ARG A 440 -21.76 -6.49 7.12
C ARG A 440 -22.88 -7.30 7.77
N SER A 441 -24.13 -7.08 7.35
CA SER A 441 -25.31 -7.83 7.83
C SER A 441 -25.50 -9.21 7.19
N GLY A 442 -24.65 -9.62 6.25
CA GLY A 442 -24.84 -10.85 5.45
C GLY A 442 -25.72 -10.66 4.20
N GLN A 443 -26.24 -9.46 3.95
CA GLN A 443 -27.01 -9.20 2.73
C GLN A 443 -26.08 -9.12 1.50
N ARG A 444 -26.38 -9.86 0.42
CA ARG A 444 -25.71 -9.64 -0.88
C ARG A 444 -26.27 -8.38 -1.53
N ARG A 445 -25.38 -7.48 -1.97
CA ARG A 445 -25.73 -6.18 -2.57
C ARG A 445 -24.93 -5.92 -3.83
N LEU A 446 -25.47 -5.06 -4.69
CA LEU A 446 -24.82 -4.57 -5.89
C LEU A 446 -24.85 -3.04 -5.88
N ARG A 447 -23.68 -2.38 -5.75
CA ARG A 447 -23.57 -0.92 -5.96
C ARG A 447 -23.27 -0.67 -7.43
N VAL A 448 -24.06 0.18 -8.08
CA VAL A 448 -23.85 0.58 -9.48
C VAL A 448 -23.52 2.08 -9.53
N ILE A 449 -22.45 2.42 -10.23
CA ILE A 449 -21.98 3.80 -10.46
C ILE A 449 -21.96 4.02 -11.97
N ASN A 450 -22.72 5.01 -12.44
CA ASN A 450 -22.88 5.37 -13.85
C ASN A 450 -22.28 6.76 -14.10
N LEU A 451 -21.43 6.87 -15.13
CA LEU A 451 -20.83 8.11 -15.58
C LEU A 451 -21.04 8.26 -17.08
N ALA A 452 -21.56 9.41 -17.51
CA ALA A 452 -21.67 9.80 -18.91
C ALA A 452 -20.63 10.88 -19.21
N LEU A 453 -19.89 10.73 -20.30
CA LEU A 453 -18.86 11.66 -20.76
C LEU A 453 -19.17 12.16 -22.17
N SER A 454 -19.09 13.47 -22.34
CA SER A 454 -19.22 14.13 -23.65
C SER A 454 -18.05 13.77 -24.57
N LEU A 455 -18.33 13.70 -25.88
CA LEU A 455 -17.28 13.57 -26.88
C LEU A 455 -16.57 14.92 -27.11
N ALA A 456 -15.24 14.86 -27.21
CA ALA A 456 -14.42 15.99 -27.64
C ALA A 456 -14.11 15.83 -29.13
N HIS A 457 -14.56 16.78 -29.95
CA HIS A 457 -14.29 16.78 -31.40
C HIS A 457 -12.99 17.52 -31.76
N GLN A 458 -12.52 18.41 -30.89
CA GLN A 458 -11.21 19.05 -31.02
C GLN A 458 -10.31 18.70 -29.83
N LEU A 459 -9.00 18.63 -30.07
CA LEU A 459 -8.03 18.34 -29.01
C LEU A 459 -8.03 19.40 -27.90
N ALA A 460 -8.38 20.66 -28.22
CA ALA A 460 -8.50 21.74 -27.26
C ALA A 460 -9.55 21.44 -26.16
N ASP A 461 -10.64 20.76 -26.50
CA ASP A 461 -11.70 20.40 -25.56
C ASP A 461 -11.24 19.32 -24.58
N VAL A 462 -10.40 18.38 -25.05
CA VAL A 462 -9.75 17.37 -24.19
C VAL A 462 -8.85 18.04 -23.15
N TYR A 463 -8.11 19.08 -23.51
CA TYR A 463 -7.29 19.84 -22.57
C TYR A 463 -8.10 20.75 -21.65
N ARG A 464 -9.25 21.28 -22.09
CA ARG A 464 -10.13 22.11 -21.25
C ARG A 464 -10.83 21.28 -20.17
N SER A 465 -11.19 20.03 -20.48
CA SER A 465 -11.88 19.09 -19.59
C SER A 465 -10.93 18.18 -18.78
N ALA A 466 -9.63 18.48 -18.72
CA ALA A 466 -8.64 17.64 -18.06
C ALA A 466 -8.53 17.91 -16.56
N GLU A 467 -8.96 16.97 -15.71
CA GLU A 467 -8.77 17.07 -14.26
C GLU A 467 -7.34 16.66 -13.85
N LEU A 468 -6.54 17.61 -13.38
CA LEU A 468 -5.12 17.38 -13.10
C LEU A 468 -4.87 16.41 -11.94
N ASP A 469 -5.68 16.47 -10.89
CA ASP A 469 -5.42 15.72 -9.66
C ASP A 469 -5.69 14.22 -9.85
N THR A 470 -6.80 13.84 -10.50
CA THR A 470 -7.03 12.47 -10.99
C THR A 470 -5.93 12.01 -11.95
N ILE A 471 -5.44 12.88 -12.85
CA ILE A 471 -4.30 12.53 -13.73
C ILE A 471 -3.03 12.24 -12.92
N VAL A 472 -2.76 12.99 -11.85
CA VAL A 472 -1.61 12.76 -10.95
C VAL A 472 -1.78 11.48 -10.12
N ASN A 473 -2.98 11.20 -9.60
CA ASN A 473 -3.30 9.92 -8.95
C ASN A 473 -3.01 8.74 -9.89
N PHE A 474 -3.56 8.80 -11.10
CA PHE A 474 -3.44 7.76 -12.12
C PHE A 474 -2.00 7.54 -12.57
N LEU A 475 -1.26 8.62 -12.88
CA LEU A 475 0.16 8.55 -13.27
C LEU A 475 1.03 7.97 -12.14
N THR A 476 0.71 8.28 -10.88
CA THR A 476 1.41 7.71 -9.72
C THR A 476 1.16 6.22 -9.61
N LYS A 477 -0.11 5.78 -9.72
CA LYS A 477 -0.49 4.36 -9.67
C LYS A 477 0.15 3.55 -10.82
N GLN A 478 0.08 4.05 -12.05
CA GLN A 478 0.71 3.42 -13.21
C GLN A 478 2.24 3.35 -13.06
N ALA A 479 2.89 4.39 -12.54
CA ALA A 479 4.34 4.38 -12.31
C ALA A 479 4.77 3.39 -11.22
N VAL A 480 4.00 3.29 -10.12
CA VAL A 480 4.26 2.32 -9.04
C VAL A 480 4.00 0.89 -9.49
N TRP A 481 2.97 0.66 -10.32
CA TRP A 481 2.72 -0.64 -10.95
C TRP A 481 3.86 -1.05 -11.88
N ALA A 482 4.27 -0.15 -12.78
CA ALA A 482 5.36 -0.37 -13.73
C ALA A 482 6.72 -0.64 -13.06
N LEU A 483 6.95 -0.18 -11.83
CA LEU A 483 8.16 -0.45 -11.06
C LEU A 483 8.37 -1.94 -10.67
N ARG A 484 7.34 -2.78 -10.82
CA ARG A 484 7.44 -4.24 -10.66
C ARG A 484 8.23 -4.88 -11.81
N GLU A 485 8.08 -4.33 -13.01
CA GLU A 485 8.53 -4.95 -14.26
C GLU A 485 9.65 -4.14 -14.96
N ALA A 486 9.55 -2.82 -14.94
CA ALA A 486 10.54 -1.88 -15.49
C ALA A 486 11.50 -1.37 -14.40
N THR A 487 12.69 -0.90 -14.81
CA THR A 487 13.62 -0.29 -13.85
C THR A 487 13.15 1.12 -13.45
N PRO A 488 13.54 1.61 -12.24
CA PRO A 488 13.30 3.00 -11.85
C PRO A 488 13.93 4.04 -12.79
N ARG A 489 14.82 3.66 -13.71
CA ARG A 489 15.27 4.55 -14.77
C ARG A 489 14.18 4.72 -15.84
N GLN A 490 13.72 3.60 -16.41
CA GLN A 490 12.72 3.58 -17.47
C GLN A 490 11.40 4.24 -17.04
N VAL A 491 10.90 3.96 -15.83
CA VAL A 491 9.65 4.55 -15.33
C VAL A 491 9.74 6.09 -15.27
N ARG A 492 10.87 6.64 -14.81
CA ARG A 492 11.07 8.09 -14.72
C ARG A 492 11.26 8.75 -16.09
N GLU A 493 11.96 8.09 -17.00
CA GLU A 493 12.11 8.56 -18.38
C GLU A 493 10.78 8.51 -19.15
N GLY A 494 9.96 7.47 -18.90
CA GLY A 494 8.60 7.33 -19.43
C GLY A 494 7.64 8.42 -18.93
N LEU A 495 7.58 8.67 -17.62
CA LEU A 495 6.79 9.78 -17.04
C LEU A 495 7.20 11.14 -17.60
N THR A 496 8.52 11.42 -17.64
CA THR A 496 9.04 12.69 -18.17
C THR A 496 8.68 12.85 -19.65
N SER A 497 8.79 11.77 -20.44
CA SER A 497 8.38 11.73 -21.85
C SER A 497 6.87 11.92 -22.02
N ARG A 498 6.02 11.31 -21.17
CA ARG A 498 4.55 11.47 -21.24
C ARG A 498 4.16 12.93 -20.97
N CYS A 499 4.68 13.55 -19.90
CA CYS A 499 4.46 14.97 -19.62
C CYS A 499 4.94 15.88 -20.77
N ALA A 500 6.15 15.68 -21.28
CA ALA A 500 6.69 16.49 -22.37
C ALA A 500 5.88 16.35 -23.67
N ARG A 501 5.44 15.13 -24.03
CA ARG A 501 4.60 14.88 -25.22
C ARG A 501 3.21 15.49 -25.07
N SER A 502 2.57 15.40 -23.90
CA SER A 502 1.27 16.05 -23.66
C SER A 502 1.35 17.57 -23.82
N LEU A 503 2.40 18.23 -23.31
CA LEU A 503 2.53 19.68 -23.44
C LEU A 503 2.95 20.10 -24.87
N ALA A 504 3.80 19.31 -25.54
CA ALA A 504 4.17 19.54 -26.94
C ALA A 504 2.98 19.37 -27.91
N ALA A 505 2.05 18.44 -27.63
CA ALA A 505 0.84 18.28 -28.43
C ALA A 505 -0.11 19.48 -28.29
N TYR A 506 -0.35 19.98 -27.06
CA TYR A 506 -1.09 21.22 -26.84
C TYR A 506 -0.45 22.41 -27.59
N ARG A 507 0.88 22.55 -27.48
CA ARG A 507 1.62 23.62 -28.14
C ARG A 507 1.52 23.59 -29.68
N ARG A 508 1.37 22.41 -30.29
CA ARG A 508 1.28 22.21 -31.75
C ARG A 508 -0.12 22.30 -32.33
N HIS A 509 -1.15 22.00 -31.54
CA HIS A 509 -2.51 21.77 -32.04
C HIS A 509 -3.62 22.60 -31.35
N CYS A 510 -3.29 23.36 -30.31
CA CYS A 510 -4.28 24.10 -29.52
C CYS A 510 -3.83 25.53 -29.14
N ALA A 511 -2.53 25.76 -28.97
CA ALA A 511 -2.00 27.08 -28.60
C ALA A 511 -1.81 27.99 -29.83
N SER A 512 -2.19 29.27 -29.70
CA SER A 512 -1.92 30.30 -30.70
C SER A 512 -0.41 30.45 -31.00
N PRO A 513 -0.02 30.91 -32.21
CA PRO A 513 1.37 31.20 -32.53
C PRO A 513 1.99 32.18 -31.53
N SER A 514 3.18 31.85 -31.02
CA SER A 514 3.99 32.76 -30.19
C SER A 514 5.46 32.34 -30.23
N SER A 515 6.36 33.05 -29.56
CA SER A 515 7.80 32.84 -29.71
C SER A 515 8.27 31.45 -29.22
N ALA A 516 9.34 30.93 -29.83
CA ALA A 516 9.89 29.60 -29.51
C ALA A 516 10.51 29.50 -28.10
N GLY A 517 10.80 30.64 -27.46
CA GLY A 517 11.25 30.71 -26.07
C GLY A 517 10.15 30.58 -25.02
N GLN A 518 8.87 30.65 -25.42
CA GLN A 518 7.74 30.55 -24.50
C GLN A 518 7.23 29.11 -24.32
N LEU A 519 7.16 28.66 -23.07
CA LEU A 519 6.49 27.43 -22.68
C LEU A 519 4.98 27.71 -22.48
N VAL A 520 4.17 27.52 -23.52
CA VAL A 520 2.71 27.65 -23.42
C VAL A 520 2.12 26.36 -22.84
N LEU A 521 1.29 26.48 -21.80
CA LEU A 521 0.64 25.37 -21.09
C LEU A 521 -0.90 25.49 -21.19
N PRO A 522 -1.67 24.39 -21.14
CA PRO A 522 -3.10 24.47 -20.91
C PRO A 522 -3.37 24.83 -19.45
N GLU A 523 -4.34 25.71 -19.20
CA GLU A 523 -4.69 26.19 -17.86
C GLU A 523 -4.98 25.03 -16.89
N ALA A 524 -5.84 24.09 -17.29
CA ALA A 524 -6.18 22.89 -16.54
C ALA A 524 -4.99 21.94 -16.28
N MET A 525 -3.85 22.11 -16.96
CA MET A 525 -2.63 21.32 -16.75
C MET A 525 -1.41 22.17 -16.36
N LYS A 526 -1.58 23.44 -15.95
CA LYS A 526 -0.45 24.36 -15.71
C LYS A 526 0.54 23.87 -14.65
N LEU A 527 0.07 23.08 -13.68
CA LEU A 527 0.89 22.45 -12.64
C LEU A 527 1.38 21.03 -12.99
N LEU A 528 1.04 20.47 -14.15
CA LEU A 528 1.51 19.13 -14.58
C LEU A 528 3.04 18.99 -14.56
N PRO A 529 3.86 19.98 -14.98
CA PRO A 529 5.32 19.94 -14.80
C PRO A 529 5.76 19.79 -13.34
N LEU A 530 5.08 20.50 -12.43
CA LEU A 530 5.37 20.50 -11.00
C LEU A 530 4.99 19.15 -10.38
N TYR A 531 3.74 18.70 -10.53
CA TYR A 531 3.32 17.42 -9.96
C TYR A 531 4.06 16.23 -10.59
N THR A 532 4.40 16.26 -11.88
CA THR A 532 5.28 15.25 -12.48
C THR A 532 6.65 15.23 -11.78
N SER A 533 7.24 16.40 -11.48
CA SER A 533 8.47 16.49 -10.68
C SER A 533 8.32 15.90 -9.28
N CYS A 534 7.18 16.14 -8.63
CA CYS A 534 6.87 15.64 -7.28
C CYS A 534 6.69 14.12 -7.27
N VAL A 535 5.89 13.55 -8.18
CA VAL A 535 5.74 12.10 -8.36
C VAL A 535 7.11 11.44 -8.61
N LEU A 536 7.96 12.04 -9.45
CA LEU A 536 9.33 11.57 -9.71
C LEU A 536 10.27 11.65 -8.49
N ARG A 537 9.96 12.49 -7.48
CA ARG A 537 10.68 12.62 -6.20
C ARG A 537 10.14 11.71 -5.09
N SER A 538 8.86 11.32 -5.16
CA SER A 538 8.16 10.51 -4.15
C SER A 538 8.93 9.27 -3.73
N ASP A 539 8.72 8.82 -2.49
CA ASP A 539 9.42 7.65 -1.95
C ASP A 539 9.01 6.35 -2.65
N ALA A 540 7.76 6.25 -3.09
CA ALA A 540 7.27 5.14 -3.90
C ALA A 540 8.02 5.05 -5.25
N VAL A 541 8.05 6.13 -6.04
CA VAL A 541 8.57 6.11 -7.42
C VAL A 541 10.08 6.38 -7.48
N GLY A 542 10.54 7.45 -6.85
CA GLY A 542 11.95 7.80 -6.76
C GLY A 542 12.68 6.88 -5.79
N GLY A 543 12.43 7.09 -4.50
CA GLY A 543 13.12 6.49 -3.36
C GLY A 543 14.57 6.97 -3.21
N GLY A 544 14.94 7.35 -1.98
CA GLY A 544 16.29 7.83 -1.65
C GLY A 544 17.36 6.73 -1.51
N PRO A 545 18.62 7.11 -1.24
CA PRO A 545 19.60 6.21 -0.64
C PRO A 545 19.31 5.96 0.85
N ASP A 546 18.55 6.86 1.49
CA ASP A 546 18.31 6.91 2.94
C ASP A 546 17.01 6.19 3.37
N ILE A 547 16.15 5.81 2.41
CA ILE A 547 14.90 5.10 2.69
C ILE A 547 15.14 3.59 2.81
N THR A 548 14.53 2.94 3.81
CA THR A 548 14.62 1.48 3.92
C THR A 548 13.79 0.79 2.84
N CYS A 549 14.07 -0.48 2.58
CA CYS A 549 13.29 -1.27 1.62
C CYS A 549 11.83 -1.46 2.06
N ASP A 550 11.60 -1.52 3.38
CA ASP A 550 10.27 -1.70 3.96
C ASP A 550 9.44 -0.43 3.84
N ASP A 551 10.01 0.74 4.17
CA ASP A 551 9.35 2.03 4.03
C ASP A 551 8.97 2.30 2.57
N ARG A 552 9.89 2.01 1.64
CA ARG A 552 9.62 2.13 0.21
C ARG A 552 8.48 1.22 -0.26
N SER A 553 8.44 -0.02 0.22
CA SER A 553 7.37 -0.96 -0.14
C SER A 553 6.01 -0.48 0.40
N CYS A 554 5.97 0.00 1.66
CA CYS A 554 4.77 0.58 2.26
C CYS A 554 4.32 1.86 1.53
N ALA A 555 5.26 2.71 1.08
CA ALA A 555 4.95 3.87 0.25
C ALA A 555 4.36 3.46 -1.12
N MET A 556 4.88 2.40 -1.74
CA MET A 556 4.32 1.84 -2.99
C MET A 556 2.90 1.30 -2.78
N TYR A 557 2.63 0.54 -1.73
CA TYR A 557 1.27 0.05 -1.43
C TYR A 557 0.28 1.20 -1.16
N ARG A 558 0.65 2.17 -0.31
CA ARG A 558 -0.18 3.36 -0.03
C ARG A 558 -0.49 4.16 -1.30
N ALA A 559 0.48 4.33 -2.19
CA ALA A 559 0.29 5.02 -3.47
C ALA A 559 -0.63 4.25 -4.45
N LEU A 560 -0.72 2.92 -4.35
CA LEU A 560 -1.67 2.12 -5.12
C LEU A 560 -3.10 2.22 -4.58
N THR A 561 -3.29 2.34 -3.27
CA THR A 561 -4.62 2.43 -2.66
C THR A 561 -5.20 3.85 -2.63
N ALA A 562 -4.37 4.89 -2.55
CA ALA A 562 -4.80 6.26 -2.28
C ALA A 562 -5.89 6.78 -3.24
N ASP A 563 -6.89 7.45 -2.69
CA ASP A 563 -7.85 8.27 -3.44
C ASP A 563 -7.18 9.54 -4.01
N VAL A 564 -7.95 10.36 -4.71
CA VAL A 564 -7.43 11.59 -5.33
C VAL A 564 -6.92 12.54 -4.24
N SER A 565 -7.72 12.79 -3.20
CA SER A 565 -7.43 13.72 -2.08
C SER A 565 -6.13 13.38 -1.35
N LEU A 566 -5.95 12.12 -0.91
CA LEU A 566 -4.74 11.68 -0.24
C LEU A 566 -3.54 11.65 -1.20
N SER A 567 -3.74 11.26 -2.47
CA SER A 567 -2.63 11.18 -3.44
C SER A 567 -2.07 12.56 -3.83
N LEU A 568 -2.93 13.59 -3.89
CA LEU A 568 -2.52 14.96 -4.16
C LEU A 568 -1.59 15.46 -3.05
N VAL A 569 -1.99 15.26 -1.79
CA VAL A 569 -1.26 15.76 -0.61
C VAL A 569 -0.02 14.91 -0.28
N TYR A 570 -0.05 13.61 -0.59
CA TYR A 570 1.16 12.77 -0.62
C TYR A 570 2.17 13.23 -1.68
N THR A 571 1.69 13.76 -2.80
CA THR A 571 2.53 14.27 -3.90
C THR A 571 3.06 15.67 -3.62
N TYR A 572 2.22 16.58 -3.15
CA TYR A 572 2.54 17.97 -2.81
C TYR A 572 2.08 18.25 -1.37
N PRO A 573 2.99 18.19 -0.38
CA PRO A 573 2.65 18.42 1.03
C PRO A 573 2.10 19.82 1.28
N ARG A 574 1.15 19.95 2.21
CA ARG A 574 0.64 21.25 2.66
C ARG A 574 1.59 21.82 3.71
N LEU A 575 1.96 23.10 3.57
CA LEU A 575 2.73 23.87 4.54
C LEU A 575 1.83 24.96 5.14
N LEU A 576 1.55 24.91 6.43
CA LEU A 576 0.59 25.77 7.12
C LEU A 576 1.32 26.64 8.17
N PRO A 577 1.21 27.98 8.12
CA PRO A 577 1.84 28.87 9.11
C PRO A 577 1.04 28.87 10.42
N LEU A 578 1.46 28.07 11.41
CA LEU A 578 0.76 27.95 12.70
C LEU A 578 0.81 29.23 13.53
N HIS A 579 1.89 30.02 13.41
CA HIS A 579 2.09 31.29 14.12
C HIS A 579 1.11 32.41 13.74
N VAL A 580 0.12 32.12 12.88
CA VAL A 580 -0.93 33.04 12.40
C VAL A 580 -2.34 32.54 12.82
N LEU A 581 -2.44 31.50 13.66
CA LEU A 581 -3.69 30.96 14.17
C LEU A 581 -4.21 31.73 15.39
N PRO A 582 -5.48 32.19 15.33
CA PRO A 582 -6.36 32.09 16.50
C PRO A 582 -7.58 31.18 16.25
N ASP A 583 -8.27 31.30 15.10
CA ASP A 583 -9.63 30.75 14.92
C ASP A 583 -9.92 30.02 13.58
N GLN A 584 -9.09 30.17 12.54
CA GLN A 584 -9.37 29.62 11.18
C GLN A 584 -8.16 28.85 10.61
N GLU A 585 -8.39 27.73 9.89
CA GLU A 585 -7.34 26.99 9.18
C GLU A 585 -6.59 27.93 8.21
N PRO A 586 -5.27 28.14 8.37
CA PRO A 586 -4.55 29.14 7.58
C PRO A 586 -4.34 28.68 6.14
N ALA A 587 -4.24 29.64 5.22
CA ALA A 587 -3.99 29.36 3.82
C ALA A 587 -2.66 28.59 3.62
N PRO A 588 -2.63 27.50 2.82
CA PRO A 588 -1.42 26.72 2.60
C PRO A 588 -0.40 27.50 1.77
N LEU A 589 0.82 27.58 2.29
CA LEU A 589 1.99 28.13 1.61
C LEU A 589 2.56 27.10 0.63
N ARG A 590 3.29 27.60 -0.37
CA ARG A 590 4.08 26.77 -1.29
C ARG A 590 5.13 25.95 -0.51
N ALA A 591 5.30 24.68 -0.88
CA ALA A 591 6.21 23.72 -0.26
C ALA A 591 7.69 23.99 -0.62
N SER A 592 8.20 25.12 -0.14
CA SER A 592 9.55 25.65 -0.36
C SER A 592 10.08 26.36 0.89
N ILE A 593 11.38 26.25 1.18
CA ILE A 593 12.04 26.93 2.30
C ILE A 593 11.97 28.46 2.17
N ASP A 594 11.87 28.98 0.94
CA ASP A 594 11.70 30.41 0.64
C ASP A 594 10.35 30.98 1.16
N LYS A 595 9.48 30.14 1.73
CA LYS A 595 8.24 30.51 2.42
C LYS A 595 8.27 30.31 3.94
N MET A 596 9.43 29.97 4.50
CA MET A 596 9.64 29.81 5.93
C MET A 596 10.55 30.93 6.48
N SER A 597 10.21 31.44 7.67
CA SER A 597 10.96 32.47 8.40
C SER A 597 11.45 31.93 9.74
N GLU A 598 12.60 32.40 10.22
CA GLU A 598 13.14 32.05 11.55
C GLU A 598 12.23 32.52 12.71
N HIS A 599 11.36 33.49 12.44
CA HIS A 599 10.33 33.97 13.37
C HIS A 599 9.01 33.17 13.27
N GLY A 600 8.93 32.14 12.42
CA GLY A 600 7.69 31.40 12.18
C GLY A 600 7.67 30.02 12.85
N VAL A 601 6.46 29.56 13.16
CA VAL A 601 6.15 28.13 13.40
C VAL A 601 5.27 27.62 12.27
N TYR A 602 5.57 26.43 11.74
CA TYR A 602 4.90 25.88 10.56
C TYR A 602 4.59 24.39 10.75
N LEU A 603 3.42 23.95 10.26
CA LEU A 603 3.00 22.56 10.16
C LEU A 603 3.13 22.09 8.71
N LEU A 604 3.89 21.03 8.46
CA LEU A 604 3.94 20.35 7.17
C LEU A 604 3.28 18.98 7.29
N GLU A 605 2.30 18.69 6.43
CA GLU A 605 1.63 17.38 6.36
C GLU A 605 1.55 16.84 4.92
N ASN A 606 1.70 15.53 4.77
CA ASN A 606 1.60 14.84 3.47
C ASN A 606 0.71 13.58 3.52
N GLY A 607 -0.24 13.53 4.45
CA GLY A 607 -1.06 12.34 4.69
C GLY A 607 -0.31 11.11 5.23
N VAL A 608 0.99 11.20 5.54
CA VAL A 608 1.80 10.11 6.12
C VAL A 608 2.67 10.58 7.29
N HIS A 609 3.30 11.74 7.14
CA HIS A 609 4.08 12.45 8.15
C HIS A 609 3.40 13.77 8.49
N MET A 610 3.50 14.17 9.75
CA MET A 610 3.03 15.45 10.25
C MET A 610 4.16 16.08 11.07
N LEU A 611 4.73 17.17 10.56
CA LEU A 611 5.95 17.79 11.10
C LEU A 611 5.64 19.22 11.53
N ILE A 612 5.89 19.57 12.79
CA ILE A 612 5.91 20.98 13.21
C ILE A 612 7.36 21.45 13.24
N TRP A 613 7.67 22.49 12.47
CA TRP A 613 8.96 23.16 12.53
C TRP A 613 8.84 24.47 13.32
N VAL A 614 9.76 24.67 14.26
CA VAL A 614 9.85 25.84 15.14
C VAL A 614 11.12 26.62 14.76
N GLY A 615 10.95 27.85 14.28
CA GLY A 615 12.05 28.74 13.96
C GLY A 615 12.87 29.16 15.18
N SER A 616 14.16 29.43 14.99
CA SER A 616 15.10 29.77 16.08
C SER A 616 14.74 31.06 16.83
N GLN A 617 13.92 31.92 16.21
CA GLN A 617 13.48 33.22 16.70
C GLN A 617 11.94 33.32 16.79
N ALA A 618 11.24 32.17 16.90
CA ALA A 618 9.79 32.11 17.01
C ALA A 618 9.25 32.80 18.29
N PRO A 619 8.05 33.40 18.28
CA PRO A 619 7.50 34.15 19.41
C PRO A 619 7.43 33.33 20.70
N LEU A 620 8.04 33.86 21.77
CA LEU A 620 8.12 33.18 23.07
C LEU A 620 6.75 32.86 23.67
N GLU A 621 5.77 33.75 23.47
CA GLU A 621 4.37 33.55 23.84
C GLU A 621 3.77 32.31 23.16
N PHE A 622 3.83 32.22 21.83
CA PHE A 622 3.39 31.04 21.08
C PHE A 622 4.12 29.77 21.52
N VAL A 623 5.43 29.85 21.77
CA VAL A 623 6.24 28.68 22.16
C VAL A 623 5.90 28.18 23.56
N ARG A 624 5.62 29.09 24.51
CA ARG A 624 5.10 28.78 25.84
C ARG A 624 3.70 28.15 25.75
N ASP A 625 2.80 28.78 25.01
CA ASP A 625 1.37 28.41 24.96
C ASP A 625 1.08 27.11 24.20
N VAL A 626 1.94 26.72 23.25
CA VAL A 626 1.77 25.51 22.42
C VAL A 626 2.68 24.36 22.86
N PHE A 627 3.87 24.63 23.41
CA PHE A 627 4.84 23.58 23.78
C PHE A 627 5.28 23.60 25.26
N GLY A 628 4.89 24.59 26.06
CA GLY A 628 5.29 24.70 27.46
C GLY A 628 6.77 25.04 27.66
N ALA A 629 7.43 25.54 26.63
CA ALA A 629 8.87 25.79 26.62
C ALA A 629 9.19 27.28 26.74
N ASN A 630 10.22 27.62 27.51
CA ASN A 630 10.66 29.00 27.74
C ASN A 630 11.46 29.60 26.56
N SER A 631 11.83 28.80 25.55
CA SER A 631 12.49 29.25 24.32
C SER A 631 12.32 28.24 23.18
N PRO A 632 12.47 28.64 21.90
CA PRO A 632 12.42 27.72 20.76
C PRO A 632 13.41 26.55 20.86
N GLN A 633 14.59 26.79 21.45
CA GLN A 633 15.64 25.80 21.64
C GLN A 633 15.28 24.78 22.74
N ALA A 634 14.49 25.19 23.74
CA ALA A 634 14.05 24.35 24.84
C ALA A 634 12.86 23.42 24.49
N VAL A 635 12.23 23.58 23.32
CA VAL A 635 11.15 22.69 22.84
C VAL A 635 11.64 21.25 22.72
N ASP A 636 10.90 20.29 23.26
CA ASP A 636 11.30 18.87 23.23
C ASP A 636 10.89 18.18 21.92
N ALA A 637 11.85 18.06 21.00
CA ALA A 637 11.70 17.37 19.72
C ALA A 637 11.45 15.84 19.81
N ARG A 638 11.41 15.25 21.02
CA ARG A 638 11.03 13.83 21.24
C ARG A 638 9.52 13.64 21.35
N VAL A 639 8.80 14.71 21.66
CA VAL A 639 7.35 14.71 21.89
C VAL A 639 6.58 14.36 20.62
N CYS A 640 5.60 13.46 20.73
CA CYS A 640 4.85 12.89 19.61
C CYS A 640 3.36 13.27 19.59
N GLU A 641 2.89 14.04 20.58
CA GLU A 641 1.57 14.68 20.67
C GLU A 641 1.72 16.01 21.41
N LEU A 642 0.95 17.05 21.09
CA LEU A 642 1.11 18.36 21.74
C LEU A 642 0.63 18.33 23.21
N PRO A 643 1.30 19.05 24.13
CA PRO A 643 0.92 19.06 25.54
C PRO A 643 -0.43 19.75 25.75
N GLU A 644 -1.17 19.28 26.76
CA GLU A 644 -2.48 19.82 27.17
C GLU A 644 -2.32 21.07 28.03
N ILE A 645 -1.84 22.14 27.40
CA ILE A 645 -1.73 23.48 27.99
C ILE A 645 -3.04 24.24 27.74
N ASP A 646 -3.57 24.87 28.78
CA ASP A 646 -4.73 25.75 28.69
C ASP A 646 -4.33 27.11 28.10
N SER A 647 -4.41 27.19 26.77
CA SER A 647 -4.33 28.41 25.99
C SER A 647 -5.18 28.26 24.73
N ARG A 648 -5.85 29.34 24.31
CA ARG A 648 -6.63 29.39 23.07
C ARG A 648 -5.80 28.97 21.86
N VAL A 649 -4.53 29.40 21.79
CA VAL A 649 -3.63 29.08 20.68
C VAL A 649 -3.22 27.60 20.72
N GLY A 650 -2.89 27.08 21.91
CA GLY A 650 -2.62 25.66 22.12
C GLY A 650 -3.80 24.78 21.70
N ALA A 651 -5.02 25.14 22.12
CA ALA A 651 -6.25 24.44 21.74
C ALA A 651 -6.53 24.50 20.22
N ALA A 652 -6.35 25.67 19.58
CA ALA A 652 -6.52 25.83 18.14
C ALA A 652 -5.53 24.98 17.32
N VAL A 653 -4.26 24.91 17.75
CA VAL A 653 -3.24 24.07 17.07
C VAL A 653 -3.51 22.58 17.30
N ARG A 654 -3.89 22.15 18.51
CA ARG A 654 -4.32 20.76 18.79
C ARG A 654 -5.50 20.36 17.91
N ARG A 655 -6.55 21.20 17.88
CA ARG A 655 -7.71 21.01 17.01
C ARG A 655 -7.34 20.88 15.53
N LEU A 656 -6.47 21.76 15.00
CA LEU A 656 -6.04 21.68 13.60
C LEU A 656 -5.27 20.38 13.30
N VAL A 657 -4.46 19.89 14.23
CA VAL A 657 -3.76 18.61 14.11
C VAL A 657 -4.76 17.45 14.01
N ASP A 658 -5.77 17.41 14.87
CA ASP A 658 -6.75 16.33 14.88
C ASP A 658 -7.79 16.43 13.77
N ASP A 659 -8.29 17.62 13.44
CA ASP A 659 -9.11 17.86 12.24
C ASP A 659 -8.36 17.41 10.97
N THR A 660 -7.04 17.63 10.90
CA THR A 660 -6.21 17.14 9.79
C THR A 660 -6.09 15.61 9.79
N ARG A 661 -5.91 14.95 10.95
CA ARG A 661 -5.85 13.48 11.07
C ARG A 661 -7.15 12.82 10.60
N HIS A 662 -8.29 13.35 11.02
CA HIS A 662 -9.61 12.88 10.58
C HIS A 662 -9.82 13.11 9.08
N LYS A 663 -9.53 14.31 8.57
CA LYS A 663 -9.60 14.69 7.14
C LYS A 663 -8.66 13.87 6.24
N ARG A 664 -7.57 13.31 6.80
CA ARG A 664 -6.63 12.38 6.12
C ARG A 664 -6.92 10.90 6.38
N ARG A 665 -7.87 10.58 7.27
CA ARG A 665 -8.30 9.22 7.65
C ARG A 665 -7.13 8.31 8.07
N ASN A 666 -6.13 8.90 8.73
CA ASN A 666 -4.87 8.24 9.08
C ASN A 666 -4.30 8.88 10.35
N ALA A 667 -3.96 8.07 11.35
CA ALA A 667 -3.23 8.54 12.52
C ALA A 667 -1.78 8.87 12.13
N MET A 668 -1.55 10.11 11.66
CA MET A 668 -0.21 10.62 11.42
C MET A 668 0.47 10.90 12.76
N ARG A 669 1.66 10.30 12.95
CA ARG A 669 2.56 10.65 14.06
C ARG A 669 3.06 12.07 13.87
N LEU A 670 2.84 12.91 14.88
CA LEU A 670 3.42 14.24 14.96
C LEU A 670 4.92 14.11 15.30
N THR A 671 5.74 15.00 14.74
CA THR A 671 7.15 15.16 15.12
C THR A 671 7.46 16.65 15.17
N VAL A 672 7.93 17.13 16.32
CA VAL A 672 8.39 18.50 16.48
C VAL A 672 9.87 18.61 16.09
N LEU A 673 10.22 19.65 15.35
CA LEU A 673 11.54 19.92 14.79
C LEU A 673 11.91 21.36 15.14
N ARG A 674 13.10 21.60 15.70
CA ARG A 674 13.62 22.97 15.83
C ARG A 674 14.51 23.30 14.64
N GLN A 675 14.64 24.58 14.33
CA GLN A 675 15.62 25.03 13.35
C GLN A 675 17.03 24.55 13.72
N HIS A 676 17.76 24.05 12.73
CA HIS A 676 19.08 23.41 12.84
C HIS A 676 19.12 22.00 13.50
N ASP A 677 17.98 21.40 13.90
CA ASP A 677 17.97 19.98 14.29
C ASP A 677 18.35 19.08 13.10
N LYS A 678 19.03 17.95 13.38
CA LYS A 678 19.44 16.97 12.35
C LYS A 678 18.26 16.48 11.50
N LEU A 679 17.07 16.39 12.10
CA LEU A 679 15.82 15.97 11.47
C LEU A 679 15.20 17.01 10.53
N GLU A 680 15.66 18.27 10.53
CA GLU A 680 15.28 19.28 9.51
C GLU A 680 15.61 18.79 8.08
N THR A 681 16.62 17.92 7.95
CA THR A 681 16.95 17.21 6.71
C THR A 681 15.77 16.39 6.13
N VAL A 682 14.83 15.93 6.98
CA VAL A 682 13.61 15.22 6.57
C VAL A 682 12.58 16.22 6.02
N LEU A 683 12.33 17.32 6.74
CA LEU A 683 11.47 18.41 6.28
C LEU A 683 11.91 18.93 4.90
N ARG A 684 13.21 19.19 4.73
CA ARG A 684 13.82 19.66 3.46
C ARG A 684 13.76 18.64 2.30
N GLN A 685 13.31 17.40 2.52
CA GLN A 685 12.99 16.47 1.43
C GLN A 685 11.54 16.61 0.97
N LEU A 686 10.63 16.93 1.91
CA LEU A 686 9.20 17.14 1.72
C LEU A 686 8.86 18.55 1.21
N LEU A 687 9.78 19.51 1.31
CA LEU A 687 9.73 20.75 0.52
C LEU A 687 10.01 20.41 -0.96
N VAL A 688 8.94 20.08 -1.69
CA VAL A 688 8.99 19.44 -3.02
C VAL A 688 9.38 20.38 -4.17
N GLU A 689 9.25 21.69 -3.99
CA GLU A 689 9.73 22.67 -4.97
C GLU A 689 11.25 22.86 -4.90
N ASP A 690 11.80 22.81 -3.68
CA ASP A 690 13.19 23.16 -3.40
C ASP A 690 14.20 22.27 -4.11
N ARG A 691 15.38 22.85 -4.36
CA ARG A 691 16.59 22.08 -4.69
C ARG A 691 17.21 21.41 -3.45
N GLY A 692 16.39 20.70 -2.67
CA GLY A 692 16.89 19.73 -1.70
C GLY A 692 17.89 18.77 -2.38
N GLY A 693 18.82 18.18 -1.61
CA GLY A 693 20.03 17.52 -2.14
C GLY A 693 19.84 16.40 -3.20
N ARG A 694 18.60 15.99 -3.46
CA ARG A 694 18.18 15.00 -4.48
C ARG A 694 17.92 15.60 -5.88
N ARG A 695 18.90 16.37 -6.40
CA ARG A 695 19.14 16.72 -7.83
C ARG A 695 18.27 17.83 -8.47
N ARG A 696 18.76 18.34 -9.62
CA ARG A 696 18.23 19.49 -10.40
C ARG A 696 16.71 19.41 -10.67
N GLY A 697 16.00 20.51 -10.41
CA GLY A 697 14.55 20.65 -10.64
C GLY A 697 14.10 20.50 -12.10
N PHE A 698 12.80 20.29 -12.29
CA PHE A 698 12.19 19.83 -13.55
C PHE A 698 12.21 20.85 -14.70
N LEU A 699 12.12 22.15 -14.42
CA LEU A 699 12.10 23.20 -15.45
C LEU A 699 13.37 23.23 -16.34
N ARG A 700 14.52 22.73 -15.84
CA ARG A 700 15.75 22.52 -16.66
C ARG A 700 15.86 21.10 -17.26
N ARG A 701 14.74 20.36 -17.39
CA ARG A 701 14.68 19.02 -18.02
C ARG A 701 13.57 18.86 -19.06
N LEU A 702 12.70 19.86 -19.24
CA LEU A 702 11.91 19.94 -20.46
C LEU A 702 12.90 20.13 -21.62
N PRO A 703 12.92 19.25 -22.63
CA PRO A 703 13.61 19.60 -23.87
C PRO A 703 12.87 20.79 -24.47
N LEU A 704 13.62 21.85 -24.82
CA LEU A 704 13.10 22.81 -25.79
C LEU A 704 12.70 22.03 -27.06
N PRO A 705 11.59 22.37 -27.73
CA PRO A 705 11.09 21.62 -28.87
C PRO A 705 12.05 21.78 -30.06
N TYR A 706 13.07 20.92 -30.12
CA TYR A 706 14.04 20.90 -31.20
C TYR A 706 13.34 20.61 -32.53
N THR A 707 13.70 21.36 -33.56
CA THR A 707 13.17 21.19 -34.92
C THR A 707 13.51 19.79 -35.44
N GLN A 708 12.51 19.06 -35.93
CA GLN A 708 12.75 17.81 -36.66
C GLN A 708 13.16 18.17 -38.09
N GLY A 709 14.45 18.10 -38.36
CA GLY A 709 14.99 18.54 -39.64
C GLY A 709 16.47 18.23 -39.91
N ASP A 710 17.06 17.20 -39.28
CA ASP A 710 18.23 16.52 -39.88
C ASP A 710 18.54 15.12 -39.28
N THR A 711 19.56 14.44 -39.81
CA THR A 711 19.70 12.97 -39.79
C THR A 711 20.87 12.39 -38.97
N ARG A 712 20.52 11.79 -37.82
CA ARG A 712 21.35 10.83 -37.02
C ARG A 712 22.68 11.44 -36.44
N PRO A 713 23.65 10.67 -35.87
CA PRO A 713 23.79 10.71 -34.41
C PRO A 713 25.23 10.82 -33.84
N THR A 714 25.46 11.76 -32.91
CA THR A 714 26.74 11.83 -32.17
C THR A 714 26.56 12.18 -30.69
N LEU A 715 27.54 11.78 -29.87
CA LEU A 715 27.60 12.13 -28.45
C LEU A 715 28.24 13.50 -28.27
N ALA A 716 27.64 14.35 -27.42
CA ALA A 716 28.34 15.42 -26.72
C ALA A 716 27.79 15.57 -25.30
N ALA A 717 28.66 15.86 -24.34
CA ALA A 717 28.29 16.13 -22.96
C ALA A 717 29.26 17.14 -22.33
N HIS A 718 28.78 17.87 -21.32
CA HIS A 718 29.48 18.94 -20.58
C HIS A 718 29.68 20.27 -21.31
N ALA A 719 29.87 21.33 -20.49
CA ALA A 719 29.78 22.77 -20.82
C ALA A 719 28.40 23.21 -21.38
N LEU A 720 27.83 24.38 -21.05
CA LEU A 720 28.34 25.55 -20.34
C LEU A 720 27.56 25.83 -19.03
N GLY A 721 28.05 26.78 -18.23
CA GLY A 721 27.40 27.21 -16.99
C GLY A 721 27.17 28.72 -16.94
N THR A 722 25.91 29.14 -17.01
CA THR A 722 25.45 30.50 -16.70
C THR A 722 24.15 30.45 -15.87
N PRO A 723 23.93 31.45 -15.00
CA PRO A 723 22.62 31.67 -14.40
C PRO A 723 21.67 32.22 -15.48
N VAL A 724 20.52 31.58 -15.60
CA VAL A 724 19.33 32.15 -16.25
C VAL A 724 18.28 32.14 -15.16
N GLU A 725 17.62 33.27 -14.99
CA GLU A 725 16.76 33.57 -13.86
C GLU A 725 15.61 32.57 -13.69
N VAL A 726 15.13 32.45 -12.45
CA VAL A 726 13.90 31.71 -12.18
C VAL A 726 12.74 32.61 -12.57
N LEU A 727 12.09 32.30 -13.68
CA LEU A 727 10.79 32.88 -14.04
C LEU A 727 9.84 32.73 -12.86
N LYS A 728 9.59 33.85 -12.16
CA LYS A 728 8.51 33.96 -11.19
C LYS A 728 7.21 33.85 -11.97
N ILE A 729 6.57 32.69 -11.88
CA ILE A 729 5.13 32.61 -12.14
C ILE A 729 4.49 33.28 -10.92
N SER A 730 4.18 34.57 -11.05
CA SER A 730 3.21 35.23 -10.18
C SER A 730 1.85 34.56 -10.39
N VAL A 731 1.09 34.47 -9.30
CA VAL A 731 -0.36 34.22 -9.32
C VAL A 731 -1.02 35.59 -9.33
#